data_AF-A0A0D2UPB5-F1
#
_entry.id   AF-A0A0D2UPB5-F1
#
_cell.length_a   1.000
_cell.length_b   1.000
_cell.length_c   1.000
_cell.angle_alpha   90.00
_cell.angle_beta   90.00
_cell.angle_gamma   90.00
#
_symmetry.space_group_name_H-M   'P 1'
#
loop_
_entity.id
_entity.type
_entity.pdbx_description
1 polymer ?
#
loop_
_entity_poly.entity_id
_entity_poly.type
_entity_poly.pdbx_seq_one_letter_code
_entity_poly.pdbx_strand_id
1 'polypeptide(L)'
;MPRYDSGSDDDDDRRYGRRGGSSSSGGSSSMMGGSLNSRERERDLALRERDRARAELEREAREREEASAERERALSGDGSSGSGSSSGRAGRSSAGDRRGGSSRDSRDSRGSRDDRDGRGDRESRDRHNHSGSSSGDRSNTAPPAPNGGFVFEQLAPAKAGSARPLANAAENKAQLRSIIVRIGEKSSRSIEYNLHRITLLLASDLSVRELREHIVRTLISCISELPEKTTIYSTLAGLLCSLDITLIPELIERCCERLQFCLEHSLHRHAKLTVRFLADLVNVRVVQPSSLLVLLDSFLAVTNEPQVTQRRADYYVFLVLSALPWAGPFLNVSRPNEFARLIAFCETFIQRRRESELFVDAIRVWTSVDGLPQEEYLISLWNQIVNLRATNWDESVILRPYMTFSEQLDHCVPSPLTPITVPAHSLASSYPLPQVIFRLFTAEDTPEPPVLPAADSIDRFTFGDMIQDLVFFYEPNRKECLRSLSQIPAGQYPVDHMIIESLFADLFALPNPPHREVYYSTLLIEYTRDSRTLDEVLQQAIQRIYERLEFMDVACVNRFCEWFAMYLNNGGFQWDWNRWSEILTLDPLHPKVIFFNETLLRVRRLSFHERLIKMLPEDFHSLLPAPPLPSYPFEETEATQDASVAKALVTSYLNKESKANVLNVLNMVEESSNPELTLAQARFRLFLFSLLQAGSKSLSHISTLLERYIEAFDDFTQMYGGDDSAAESLRFDTIKILTEFWKDNEQMLIILIDKLITLRLLTPSTVVEWLFLSENVVNFHRFYYWEIVINSLSKLQFKSQQARQAYNKARLDLDDTMRKRNEERALLNEQLQELTGMGSTLSDSATMVVSKLQTRLRGIMSEESQEDERLQALESHLDTVQTDFRAVFLQLFTRFQVVISDHLSNARQNDTAYNTPWFHHTVARLLDVGRKYHEEISAFAERLRMLVFTDDVDERVRDIFNQLRSLHE
;
A
#
# COMPACT_ATOMS: atom_id res chain seq x y z
N MET A 1 -12.72 4.96 -66.46
CA MET A 1 -12.50 6.26 -67.14
C MET A 1 -13.45 7.28 -66.53
N PRO A 2 -13.10 8.59 -66.47
CA PRO A 2 -11.79 9.23 -66.71
C PRO A 2 -11.14 9.71 -65.37
N ARG A 3 -9.80 9.73 -65.22
CA ARG A 3 -8.84 10.87 -65.43
C ARG A 3 -8.94 11.97 -64.35
N TYR A 4 -7.93 12.77 -63.97
CA TYR A 4 -6.48 12.91 -64.24
C TYR A 4 -5.93 13.81 -63.08
N ASP A 5 -4.63 14.00 -62.78
CA ASP A 5 -3.37 13.51 -63.37
C ASP A 5 -2.26 13.47 -62.27
N SER A 6 -0.98 13.31 -62.64
CA SER A 6 0.20 13.37 -61.73
C SER A 6 1.38 14.15 -62.35
N GLY A 7 2.20 14.79 -61.51
CA GLY A 7 3.51 15.39 -61.86
C GLY A 7 3.82 16.57 -60.92
N SER A 8 4.92 16.66 -60.14
CA SER A 8 6.34 16.26 -60.30
C SER A 8 7.19 17.26 -61.09
N ASP A 9 8.43 17.43 -60.60
CA ASP A 9 9.63 17.88 -61.33
C ASP A 9 9.72 19.38 -61.71
N ASP A 10 10.90 20.02 -61.79
CA ASP A 10 12.15 19.87 -61.02
C ASP A 10 13.06 21.11 -61.30
N ASP A 11 14.23 21.14 -60.65
CA ASP A 11 15.52 21.63 -61.19
C ASP A 11 15.87 23.12 -61.48
N ASP A 12 17.19 23.28 -61.68
CA ASP A 12 17.97 24.34 -62.36
C ASP A 12 18.28 25.67 -61.61
N ASP A 13 19.52 26.20 -61.61
CA ASP A 13 20.78 25.64 -62.12
C ASP A 13 22.04 26.37 -61.54
N ARG A 14 23.20 25.72 -61.68
CA ARG A 14 24.59 26.22 -61.77
C ARG A 14 25.05 27.52 -61.07
N ARG A 15 25.96 27.28 -60.10
CA ARG A 15 27.41 27.63 -60.11
C ARG A 15 27.86 29.05 -60.55
N TYR A 16 28.65 29.70 -59.68
CA TYR A 16 30.10 30.05 -59.83
C TYR A 16 30.44 31.34 -59.04
N GLY A 17 31.58 31.36 -58.34
CA GLY A 17 32.12 32.59 -57.74
C GLY A 17 33.06 32.32 -56.56
N ARG A 18 34.35 32.66 -56.67
CA ARG A 18 35.40 32.33 -55.69
C ARG A 18 36.28 33.56 -55.43
N ARG A 19 36.81 33.66 -54.19
CA ARG A 19 37.70 34.73 -53.65
C ARG A 19 36.95 36.04 -53.32
N GLY A 20 37.28 36.80 -52.27
CA GLY A 20 38.24 36.58 -51.16
C GLY A 20 38.96 37.87 -50.75
N GLY A 21 39.20 38.08 -49.43
CA GLY A 21 40.20 39.05 -48.94
C GLY A 21 39.73 40.24 -48.08
N SER A 22 39.98 40.12 -46.76
CA SER A 22 40.63 41.11 -45.88
C SER A 22 40.00 42.46 -45.44
N SER A 23 40.50 42.90 -44.26
CA SER A 23 40.62 44.25 -43.66
C SER A 23 39.41 44.96 -42.99
N SER A 24 39.15 44.55 -41.74
CA SER A 24 39.24 45.37 -40.51
C SER A 24 39.13 46.91 -40.51
N SER A 25 38.17 47.45 -39.74
CA SER A 25 38.31 48.46 -38.65
C SER A 25 36.94 49.14 -38.36
N GLY A 26 36.57 49.55 -37.14
CA GLY A 26 37.18 49.32 -35.82
C GLY A 26 36.38 50.05 -34.69
N GLY A 27 36.32 49.43 -33.50
CA GLY A 27 35.87 50.01 -32.22
C GLY A 27 34.35 50.24 -32.02
N SER A 28 33.80 50.28 -30.79
CA SER A 28 34.26 49.74 -29.49
C SER A 28 33.22 50.07 -28.39
N SER A 29 32.69 49.08 -27.66
CA SER A 29 32.33 49.27 -26.23
C SER A 29 31.96 47.97 -25.47
N SER A 30 32.48 47.90 -24.24
CA SER A 30 32.00 47.16 -23.05
C SER A 30 31.96 45.61 -23.00
N MET A 31 32.53 45.08 -21.92
CA MET A 31 32.54 43.67 -21.52
C MET A 31 31.44 43.38 -20.48
N MET A 32 30.74 42.25 -20.61
CA MET A 32 30.39 41.32 -19.52
C MET A 32 29.68 40.09 -20.12
N GLY A 33 30.41 38.97 -20.29
CA GLY A 33 29.85 37.78 -20.94
C GLY A 33 30.83 36.62 -21.09
N GLY A 34 31.49 36.22 -19.99
CA GLY A 34 32.64 35.29 -20.04
C GLY A 34 32.63 34.09 -19.09
N SER A 35 31.61 33.91 -18.23
CA SER A 35 31.64 32.90 -17.15
C SER A 35 30.73 31.67 -17.37
N LEU A 36 29.67 31.78 -18.17
CA LEU A 36 28.71 30.68 -18.38
C LEU A 36 29.23 29.60 -19.35
N ASN A 37 29.93 30.00 -20.42
CA ASN A 37 30.40 29.09 -21.47
C ASN A 37 31.50 28.09 -21.06
N SER A 38 32.22 28.28 -19.94
CA SER A 38 33.21 27.27 -19.50
C SER A 38 32.54 26.12 -18.76
N ARG A 39 31.59 26.44 -17.87
CA ARG A 39 30.85 25.44 -17.08
C ARG A 39 29.99 24.53 -17.96
N GLU A 40 29.39 25.04 -19.03
CA GLU A 40 28.66 24.19 -19.99
C GLU A 40 29.60 23.26 -20.75
N ARG A 41 30.80 23.72 -21.14
CA ARG A 41 31.81 22.88 -21.80
C ARG A 41 32.39 21.80 -20.88
N GLU A 42 32.63 22.11 -19.61
CA GLU A 42 33.05 21.14 -18.59
C GLU A 42 31.95 20.10 -18.34
N ARG A 43 30.68 20.53 -18.32
CA ARG A 43 29.53 19.63 -18.15
C ARG A 43 29.35 18.70 -19.34
N ASP A 44 29.51 19.19 -20.57
CA ASP A 44 29.50 18.39 -21.80
C ASP A 44 30.68 17.41 -21.86
N LEU A 45 31.87 17.80 -21.38
CA LEU A 45 33.02 16.92 -21.32
C LEU A 45 32.78 15.77 -20.32
N ALA A 46 32.31 16.11 -19.12
CA ALA A 46 31.98 15.13 -18.08
C ALA A 46 30.84 14.17 -18.51
N LEU A 47 29.86 14.66 -19.27
CA LEU A 47 28.80 13.81 -19.83
C LEU A 47 29.40 12.78 -20.80
N ARG A 48 30.27 13.22 -21.71
CA ARG A 48 30.94 12.35 -22.70
C ARG A 48 31.88 11.33 -22.06
N GLU A 49 32.58 11.69 -20.99
CA GLU A 49 33.42 10.76 -20.23
C GLU A 49 32.58 9.72 -19.49
N ARG A 50 31.48 10.13 -18.84
CA ARG A 50 30.53 9.22 -18.19
C ARG A 50 29.89 8.25 -19.19
N ASP A 51 29.48 8.74 -20.36
CA ASP A 51 28.84 7.92 -21.38
C ASP A 51 29.84 6.95 -22.04
N ARG A 52 31.14 7.33 -22.16
CA ARG A 52 32.23 6.40 -22.53
C ARG A 52 32.45 5.32 -21.47
N ALA A 53 32.55 5.69 -20.19
CA ALA A 53 32.73 4.74 -19.11
C ALA A 53 31.55 3.75 -19.01
N ARG A 54 30.33 4.21 -19.30
CA ARG A 54 29.14 3.35 -19.41
C ARG A 54 29.24 2.37 -20.59
N ALA A 55 29.62 2.84 -21.77
CA ALA A 55 29.81 1.98 -22.94
C ALA A 55 30.93 0.93 -22.73
N GLU A 56 31.97 1.28 -21.97
CA GLU A 56 33.05 0.37 -21.61
C GLU A 56 32.59 -0.69 -20.60
N LEU A 57 31.81 -0.31 -19.57
CA LEU A 57 31.16 -1.23 -18.64
C LEU A 57 30.17 -2.18 -19.35
N GLU A 58 29.37 -1.67 -20.28
CA GLU A 58 28.44 -2.50 -21.07
C GLU A 58 29.17 -3.44 -22.04
N ARG A 59 30.38 -3.08 -22.50
CA ARG A 59 31.27 -3.97 -23.26
C ARG A 59 31.88 -5.06 -22.36
N GLU A 60 32.44 -4.69 -21.22
CA GLU A 60 32.98 -5.66 -20.25
C GLU A 60 31.91 -6.64 -19.76
N ALA A 61 30.66 -6.19 -19.57
CA ALA A 61 29.55 -7.06 -19.20
C ALA A 61 29.29 -8.13 -20.27
N ARG A 62 29.24 -7.74 -21.55
CA ARG A 62 29.07 -8.69 -22.67
C ARG A 62 30.26 -9.64 -22.81
N GLU A 63 31.50 -9.14 -22.69
CA GLU A 63 32.70 -9.98 -22.72
C GLU A 63 32.71 -11.02 -21.58
N ARG A 64 32.20 -10.66 -20.39
CA ARG A 64 32.02 -11.62 -19.26
C ARG A 64 30.89 -12.62 -19.52
N GLU A 65 29.79 -12.20 -20.13
CA GLU A 65 28.65 -13.05 -20.45
C GLU A 65 29.00 -14.07 -21.54
N GLU A 66 29.72 -13.66 -22.60
CA GLU A 66 30.29 -14.55 -23.61
C GLU A 66 31.31 -15.52 -23.02
N ALA A 67 32.22 -15.05 -22.16
CA ALA A 67 33.18 -15.93 -21.47
C ALA A 67 32.50 -16.93 -20.50
N SER A 68 31.35 -16.58 -19.92
CA SER A 68 30.52 -17.50 -19.13
C SER A 68 29.86 -18.55 -20.04
N ALA A 69 29.28 -18.14 -21.16
CA ALA A 69 28.68 -19.04 -22.14
C ALA A 69 29.70 -20.00 -22.78
N GLU A 70 30.93 -19.57 -23.05
CA GLU A 70 32.01 -20.46 -23.49
C GLU A 70 32.43 -21.46 -22.40
N ARG A 71 32.47 -21.04 -21.12
CA ARG A 71 32.71 -21.96 -20.00
C ARG A 71 31.61 -23.01 -19.87
N GLU A 72 30.34 -22.63 -19.99
CA GLU A 72 29.23 -23.58 -19.96
C GLU A 72 29.28 -24.57 -21.13
N ARG A 73 29.59 -24.10 -22.35
CA ARG A 73 29.82 -24.98 -23.50
C ARG A 73 30.97 -25.96 -23.26
N ALA A 74 32.10 -25.49 -22.71
CA ALA A 74 33.23 -26.35 -22.36
C ALA A 74 32.90 -27.38 -21.27
N LEU A 75 32.02 -27.03 -20.32
CA LEU A 75 31.54 -27.94 -19.26
C LEU A 75 30.47 -28.94 -19.76
N SER A 76 29.77 -28.64 -20.85
CA SER A 76 28.80 -29.55 -21.50
C SER A 76 29.44 -30.60 -22.42
N GLY A 77 30.76 -30.52 -22.63
CA GLY A 77 31.47 -31.18 -23.73
C GLY A 77 32.44 -32.30 -23.36
N ASP A 78 32.23 -33.06 -22.27
CA ASP A 78 32.95 -34.32 -22.05
C ASP A 78 32.11 -35.36 -21.27
N GLY A 79 32.14 -36.63 -21.70
CA GLY A 79 31.40 -37.71 -21.01
C GLY A 79 30.65 -38.75 -21.87
N SER A 80 31.24 -39.30 -22.93
CA SER A 80 30.75 -40.59 -23.49
C SER A 80 31.87 -41.54 -23.93
N SER A 81 32.59 -42.10 -22.95
CA SER A 81 33.57 -43.17 -23.14
C SER A 81 33.02 -44.53 -22.70
N GLY A 82 32.10 -45.09 -23.50
CA GLY A 82 31.64 -46.47 -23.36
C GLY A 82 32.66 -47.46 -23.93
N SER A 83 33.15 -48.39 -23.10
CA SER A 83 34.07 -49.46 -23.51
C SER A 83 33.33 -50.68 -24.06
N GLY A 84 33.84 -51.31 -25.13
CA GLY A 84 33.15 -52.42 -25.79
C GLY A 84 33.96 -53.16 -26.86
N SER A 85 34.84 -54.06 -26.40
CA SER A 85 35.32 -55.31 -27.07
C SER A 85 35.53 -55.38 -28.59
N SER A 86 36.73 -55.80 -28.99
CA SER A 86 37.09 -56.19 -30.36
C SER A 86 36.67 -57.62 -30.74
N SER A 87 36.18 -57.82 -31.98
CA SER A 87 36.44 -58.98 -32.87
C SER A 87 35.61 -58.87 -34.16
N GLY A 88 35.92 -59.66 -35.22
CA GLY A 88 34.88 -60.00 -36.22
C GLY A 88 34.98 -59.50 -37.68
N ARG A 89 36.18 -59.55 -38.29
CA ARG A 89 36.42 -60.09 -39.65
C ARG A 89 35.30 -60.03 -40.75
N ALA A 90 35.56 -59.20 -41.77
CA ALA A 90 35.27 -59.39 -43.22
C ALA A 90 33.83 -59.42 -43.79
N GLY A 91 33.65 -58.74 -44.94
CA GLY A 91 33.05 -59.40 -46.12
C GLY A 91 31.98 -58.67 -46.95
N ARG A 92 32.42 -58.04 -48.06
CA ARG A 92 31.82 -58.09 -49.43
C ARG A 92 30.35 -57.70 -49.71
N SER A 93 30.18 -56.79 -50.69
CA SER A 93 29.26 -56.83 -51.87
C SER A 93 27.72 -56.94 -51.68
N SER A 94 26.84 -56.47 -52.56
CA SER A 94 26.87 -55.50 -53.69
C SER A 94 25.46 -55.40 -54.31
N ALA A 95 25.16 -54.29 -54.99
CA ALA A 95 24.15 -54.15 -56.07
C ALA A 95 22.64 -54.16 -55.73
N GLY A 96 21.85 -53.49 -56.60
CA GLY A 96 20.39 -53.29 -56.51
C GLY A 96 20.02 -51.80 -56.45
N ASP A 97 20.04 -51.01 -57.53
CA ASP A 97 18.94 -50.82 -58.53
C ASP A 97 17.56 -50.54 -57.87
N ARG A 98 16.73 -49.53 -58.25
CA ARG A 98 16.83 -48.51 -59.32
C ARG A 98 15.67 -47.47 -59.26
N ARG A 99 15.90 -46.30 -59.90
CA ARG A 99 14.94 -45.38 -60.61
C ARG A 99 14.06 -44.34 -59.86
N GLY A 100 13.99 -43.16 -60.51
CA GLY A 100 13.16 -41.98 -60.21
C GLY A 100 14.04 -40.77 -59.81
N GLY A 101 14.69 -40.01 -60.70
CA GLY A 101 14.21 -39.39 -61.94
C GLY A 101 13.89 -37.91 -61.65
N SER A 102 14.90 -37.02 -61.59
CA SER A 102 15.27 -36.03 -62.63
C SER A 102 14.12 -35.10 -63.10
N SER A 103 14.27 -33.78 -63.26
CA SER A 103 15.48 -33.06 -63.72
C SER A 103 15.32 -31.52 -63.63
N ARG A 104 16.45 -30.80 -63.80
CA ARG A 104 16.63 -29.40 -64.30
C ARG A 104 16.41 -28.24 -63.32
N ASP A 105 17.16 -27.15 -63.37
CA ASP A 105 18.47 -26.85 -64.03
C ASP A 105 19.12 -25.68 -63.22
N SER A 106 20.44 -25.65 -62.97
CA SER A 106 21.47 -24.93 -63.75
C SER A 106 21.21 -23.41 -63.92
N ARG A 107 22.18 -22.48 -63.74
CA ARG A 107 23.55 -22.49 -63.19
C ARG A 107 24.07 -21.02 -63.21
N ASP A 108 25.17 -20.76 -62.49
CA ASP A 108 26.16 -19.68 -62.78
C ASP A 108 25.73 -18.19 -62.69
N SER A 109 26.63 -17.21 -62.56
CA SER A 109 27.90 -17.11 -61.81
C SER A 109 28.48 -15.68 -61.97
N ARG A 110 28.90 -15.04 -60.86
CA ARG A 110 29.86 -13.90 -60.76
C ARG A 110 29.46 -12.51 -61.30
N GLY A 111 29.70 -11.47 -60.47
CA GLY A 111 30.55 -10.36 -60.95
C GLY A 111 30.28 -8.91 -60.51
N SER A 112 30.71 -8.53 -59.29
CA SER A 112 31.39 -7.24 -58.98
C SER A 112 30.64 -5.88 -58.98
N ARG A 113 30.61 -5.22 -57.79
CA ARG A 113 30.93 -3.79 -57.48
C ARG A 113 30.16 -2.64 -58.19
N ASP A 114 29.79 -1.50 -57.57
CA ASP A 114 30.19 -0.80 -56.32
C ASP A 114 28.99 0.01 -55.69
N ASP A 115 29.20 0.55 -54.46
CA ASP A 115 28.63 1.81 -53.87
C ASP A 115 27.12 2.13 -53.96
N ARG A 116 26.33 2.48 -52.92
CA ARG A 116 26.61 3.30 -51.72
C ARG A 116 25.39 3.41 -50.75
N ASP A 117 25.72 3.60 -49.47
CA ASP A 117 25.08 4.41 -48.40
C ASP A 117 23.56 4.50 -48.18
N GLY A 118 23.17 4.37 -46.90
CA GLY A 118 21.81 4.66 -46.42
C GLY A 118 21.52 4.30 -44.95
N ARG A 119 22.40 4.61 -43.98
CA ARG A 119 22.11 4.40 -42.55
C ARG A 119 21.15 5.45 -41.99
N GLY A 120 20.29 5.06 -41.05
CA GLY A 120 19.38 5.98 -40.35
C GLY A 120 18.73 5.34 -39.12
N ASP A 121 19.49 5.16 -38.04
CA ASP A 121 18.99 4.64 -36.77
C ASP A 121 17.96 5.59 -36.11
N ARG A 122 16.95 5.01 -35.44
CA ARG A 122 16.12 5.72 -34.45
C ARG A 122 15.81 4.81 -33.27
N GLU A 123 16.63 4.92 -32.23
CA GLU A 123 16.32 4.37 -30.92
C GLU A 123 15.30 5.22 -30.14
N SER A 124 14.61 4.53 -29.25
CA SER A 124 13.63 5.01 -28.29
C SER A 124 14.05 6.22 -27.47
N ARG A 125 13.05 7.02 -27.07
CA ARG A 125 13.14 7.90 -25.91
C ARG A 125 12.20 7.40 -24.84
N ASP A 126 12.74 7.18 -23.64
CA ASP A 126 12.00 7.45 -22.41
C ASP A 126 12.85 8.32 -21.48
N ARG A 127 12.17 9.30 -20.86
CA ARG A 127 12.74 10.28 -19.93
C ARG A 127 12.37 9.81 -18.51
N HIS A 128 13.35 9.63 -17.63
CA HIS A 128 13.76 10.65 -16.66
C HIS A 128 12.60 11.26 -15.86
N ASN A 129 12.52 10.89 -14.59
CA ASN A 129 11.99 11.78 -13.56
C ASN A 129 13.17 12.52 -12.89
N HIS A 130 12.96 13.76 -12.45
CA HIS A 130 14.02 14.65 -12.00
C HIS A 130 13.56 15.52 -10.82
N SER A 131 14.20 15.37 -9.68
CA SER A 131 14.22 16.35 -8.59
C SER A 131 15.53 16.18 -7.82
N GLY A 132 16.34 17.19 -7.54
CA GLY A 132 16.05 18.63 -7.58
C GLY A 132 16.19 19.20 -6.17
N SER A 133 17.43 19.42 -5.75
CA SER A 133 17.81 19.78 -4.38
C SER A 133 17.51 21.23 -4.02
N SER A 134 17.13 21.49 -2.76
CA SER A 134 17.54 22.73 -2.08
C SER A 134 17.68 22.54 -0.55
N SER A 135 18.90 22.75 -0.08
CA SER A 135 19.29 23.56 1.09
C SER A 135 18.41 23.53 2.36
N GLY A 136 18.96 23.03 3.47
CA GLY A 136 18.39 23.20 4.81
C GLY A 136 19.29 22.61 5.89
N ASP A 137 20.05 23.46 6.58
CA ASP A 137 20.92 23.10 7.70
C ASP A 137 20.12 22.63 8.92
N ARG A 138 20.47 21.46 9.49
CA ARG A 138 20.25 21.08 10.90
C ARG A 138 20.83 19.70 11.22
N SER A 139 21.50 19.63 12.37
CA SER A 139 21.92 18.40 13.04
C SER A 139 20.72 17.48 13.31
N ASN A 140 20.88 16.17 13.07
CA ASN A 140 19.86 15.19 13.42
C ASN A 140 20.50 13.91 13.96
N THR A 141 20.43 13.74 15.28
CA THR A 141 20.51 12.42 15.92
C THR A 141 19.15 11.74 15.76
N ALA A 142 19.13 10.60 15.06
CA ALA A 142 17.93 9.79 14.84
C ALA A 142 18.20 8.32 15.21
N PRO A 143 17.18 7.57 15.68
CA PRO A 143 17.37 6.27 16.32
C PRO A 143 17.59 5.12 15.32
N PRO A 144 18.13 3.97 15.75
CA PRO A 144 18.36 2.82 14.88
C PRO A 144 17.04 2.11 14.53
N ALA A 145 16.76 1.97 13.23
CA ALA A 145 15.76 1.04 12.73
C ALA A 145 16.39 -0.36 12.54
N PRO A 146 15.75 -1.44 13.02
CA PRO A 146 16.16 -2.80 12.66
C PRO A 146 15.46 -3.23 11.36
N ASN A 147 16.24 -3.50 10.31
CA ASN A 147 16.06 -4.63 9.38
C ASN A 147 17.01 -4.50 8.18
N GLY A 148 17.96 -5.42 8.08
CA GLY A 148 18.83 -5.56 6.91
C GLY A 148 18.30 -6.62 5.96
N GLY A 149 17.61 -6.21 4.90
CA GLY A 149 17.34 -7.07 3.75
C GLY A 149 18.60 -7.16 2.87
N PHE A 150 19.09 -8.38 2.61
CA PHE A 150 20.26 -8.61 1.76
C PHE A 150 19.91 -9.43 0.52
N VAL A 151 20.53 -9.07 -0.60
CA VAL A 151 20.35 -9.68 -1.93
C VAL A 151 21.12 -11.00 -1.99
N PHE A 152 20.52 -12.04 -2.59
CA PHE A 152 21.15 -13.35 -2.75
C PHE A 152 22.10 -13.40 -3.96
N GLU A 153 23.30 -13.92 -3.73
CA GLU A 153 24.28 -14.29 -4.77
C GLU A 153 24.33 -15.82 -4.90
N GLN A 154 24.39 -16.34 -6.13
CA GLN A 154 24.29 -17.77 -6.42
C GLN A 154 25.65 -18.48 -6.27
N LEU A 155 25.68 -19.62 -5.57
CA LEU A 155 26.87 -20.48 -5.50
C LEU A 155 26.55 -21.97 -5.75
N ALA A 156 27.50 -22.62 -6.44
CA ALA A 156 27.43 -23.98 -6.98
C ALA A 156 27.81 -25.08 -5.94
N PRO A 157 27.59 -26.38 -6.21
CA PRO A 157 27.64 -27.41 -5.17
C PRO A 157 29.06 -27.90 -4.85
N ALA A 158 29.40 -27.96 -3.55
CA ALA A 158 30.65 -28.52 -3.05
C ALA A 158 30.54 -30.00 -2.64
N LYS A 159 31.61 -30.78 -2.85
CA LYS A 159 31.70 -32.21 -2.52
C LYS A 159 31.93 -32.46 -1.02
N ALA A 160 31.56 -33.66 -0.56
CA ALA A 160 31.66 -34.06 0.84
C ALA A 160 33.08 -34.50 1.26
N GLY A 161 33.38 -34.36 2.56
CA GLY A 161 34.36 -35.19 3.26
C GLY A 161 35.66 -34.53 3.77
N SER A 162 35.58 -33.75 4.86
CA SER A 162 36.56 -33.75 5.97
C SER A 162 36.09 -32.83 7.11
N ALA A 163 36.57 -33.06 8.34
CA ALA A 163 36.25 -32.21 9.49
C ALA A 163 36.84 -30.80 9.30
N ARG A 164 35.99 -29.76 9.40
CA ARG A 164 36.36 -28.37 9.10
C ARG A 164 36.99 -27.65 10.33
N PRO A 165 38.11 -26.93 10.17
CA PRO A 165 38.66 -26.08 11.24
C PRO A 165 37.78 -24.85 11.54
N LEU A 166 37.86 -24.36 12.78
CA LEU A 166 37.11 -23.22 13.35
C LEU A 166 37.39 -21.83 12.72
N ALA A 167 38.13 -21.74 11.61
CA ALA A 167 38.65 -20.49 11.06
C ALA A 167 37.59 -19.60 10.35
N ASN A 168 36.32 -20.02 10.24
CA ASN A 168 35.33 -19.29 9.45
C ASN A 168 33.88 -19.41 9.99
N ALA A 169 33.70 -19.13 11.29
CA ALA A 169 32.41 -19.28 11.97
C ALA A 169 31.26 -18.43 11.35
N ALA A 170 31.57 -17.27 10.76
CA ALA A 170 30.58 -16.43 10.08
C ALA A 170 30.11 -17.03 8.75
N GLU A 171 31.05 -17.53 7.92
CA GLU A 171 30.73 -18.20 6.65
C GLU A 171 29.97 -19.52 6.90
N ASN A 172 30.35 -20.30 7.92
CA ASN A 172 29.60 -21.48 8.33
C ASN A 172 28.16 -21.13 8.76
N LYS A 173 27.96 -20.07 9.57
CA LYS A 173 26.62 -19.60 9.97
C LYS A 173 25.80 -19.16 8.76
N ALA A 174 26.38 -18.41 7.81
CA ALA A 174 25.73 -18.04 6.55
C ALA A 174 25.36 -19.26 5.68
N GLN A 175 26.24 -20.26 5.59
CA GLN A 175 25.99 -21.50 4.86
C GLN A 175 24.83 -22.29 5.49
N LEU A 176 24.80 -22.43 6.83
CA LEU A 176 23.70 -23.07 7.56
C LEU A 176 22.37 -22.36 7.33
N ARG A 177 22.34 -21.03 7.43
CA ARG A 177 21.13 -20.23 7.16
C ARG A 177 20.62 -20.47 5.73
N SER A 178 21.51 -20.44 4.74
CA SER A 178 21.17 -20.70 3.34
C SER A 178 20.55 -22.09 3.14
N ILE A 179 21.11 -23.13 3.76
CA ILE A 179 20.57 -24.50 3.66
C ILE A 179 19.18 -24.62 4.28
N ILE A 180 18.93 -23.97 5.43
CA ILE A 180 17.63 -24.02 6.12
C ILE A 180 16.58 -23.21 5.37
N VAL A 181 16.90 -22.00 4.89
CA VAL A 181 15.95 -21.13 4.16
C VAL A 181 15.51 -21.77 2.83
N ARG A 182 16.45 -22.41 2.12
CA ARG A 182 16.21 -22.99 0.79
C ARG A 182 15.53 -24.35 0.79
N ILE A 183 15.21 -24.91 1.96
CA ILE A 183 14.40 -26.13 2.03
C ILE A 183 13.00 -25.85 1.46
N GLY A 184 12.39 -26.84 0.81
CA GLY A 184 11.11 -26.68 0.10
C GLY A 184 11.17 -25.98 -1.26
N GLU A 185 12.31 -25.39 -1.67
CA GLU A 185 12.47 -24.87 -3.03
C GLU A 185 12.41 -25.99 -4.09
N LYS A 186 12.08 -25.61 -5.34
CA LYS A 186 12.07 -26.51 -6.50
C LYS A 186 13.39 -27.27 -6.61
N SER A 187 13.32 -28.59 -6.45
CA SER A 187 14.46 -29.52 -6.40
C SER A 187 14.20 -30.73 -7.29
N SER A 188 15.26 -31.37 -7.79
CA SER A 188 15.18 -32.62 -8.56
C SER A 188 14.98 -33.87 -7.67
N ARG A 189 14.90 -33.68 -6.35
CA ARG A 189 14.68 -34.72 -5.34
C ARG A 189 13.48 -34.36 -4.48
N SER A 190 12.77 -35.39 -3.99
CA SER A 190 11.58 -35.22 -3.14
C SER A 190 11.90 -34.47 -1.84
N ILE A 191 10.89 -33.86 -1.23
CA ILE A 191 11.05 -33.06 -0.01
C ILE A 191 11.57 -33.91 1.16
N GLU A 192 11.16 -35.18 1.25
CA GLU A 192 11.59 -36.15 2.25
C GLU A 192 13.10 -36.45 2.09
N TYR A 193 13.56 -36.69 0.87
CA TYR A 193 15.00 -36.91 0.62
C TYR A 193 15.83 -35.68 1.02
N ASN A 194 15.34 -34.48 0.70
CA ASN A 194 16.02 -33.23 1.05
C ASN A 194 16.04 -33.01 2.58
N LEU A 195 14.90 -33.23 3.27
CA LEU A 195 14.78 -33.17 4.73
C LEU A 195 15.74 -34.15 5.42
N HIS A 196 15.74 -35.42 5.02
CA HIS A 196 16.62 -36.43 5.59
C HIS A 196 18.11 -36.06 5.40
N ARG A 197 18.50 -35.65 4.18
CA ARG A 197 19.88 -35.25 3.87
C ARG A 197 20.31 -33.99 4.63
N ILE A 198 19.44 -32.99 4.79
CA ILE A 198 19.73 -31.77 5.54
C ILE A 198 19.84 -32.08 7.04
N THR A 199 18.96 -32.93 7.58
CA THR A 199 19.04 -33.38 8.98
C THR A 199 20.40 -34.01 9.28
N LEU A 200 20.87 -34.96 8.45
CA LEU A 200 22.18 -35.59 8.62
C LEU A 200 23.36 -34.61 8.49
N LEU A 201 23.22 -33.56 7.66
CA LEU A 201 24.24 -32.53 7.51
C LEU A 201 24.31 -31.61 8.74
N LEU A 202 23.17 -31.21 9.28
CA LEU A 202 23.09 -30.36 10.47
C LEU A 202 23.44 -31.12 11.76
N ALA A 203 23.25 -32.44 11.80
CA ALA A 203 23.51 -33.28 12.97
C ALA A 203 24.94 -33.16 13.52
N SER A 204 25.95 -33.04 12.66
CA SER A 204 27.34 -32.81 13.11
C SER A 204 27.53 -31.46 13.79
N ASP A 205 26.79 -30.44 13.35
CA ASP A 205 26.89 -29.07 13.85
C ASP A 205 26.14 -28.85 15.18
N LEU A 206 25.15 -29.70 15.50
CA LEU A 206 24.44 -29.67 16.80
C LEU A 206 25.37 -29.83 18.01
N SER A 207 26.49 -30.55 17.85
CA SER A 207 27.51 -30.72 18.89
C SER A 207 28.24 -29.40 19.27
N VAL A 208 28.18 -28.39 18.40
CA VAL A 208 28.83 -27.09 18.60
C VAL A 208 27.80 -26.07 19.05
N ARG A 209 27.83 -25.67 20.32
CA ARG A 209 26.83 -24.79 20.96
C ARG A 209 26.46 -23.55 20.13
N GLU A 210 27.46 -22.86 19.56
CA GLU A 210 27.21 -21.67 18.71
C GLU A 210 26.50 -21.95 17.38
N LEU A 211 26.68 -23.14 16.81
CA LEU A 211 26.02 -23.54 15.57
C LEU A 211 24.62 -24.08 15.88
N ARG A 212 24.47 -24.86 16.95
CA ARG A 212 23.17 -25.27 17.52
C ARG A 212 22.25 -24.07 17.80
N GLU A 213 22.73 -23.07 18.55
CA GLU A 213 21.96 -21.83 18.80
C GLU A 213 21.62 -21.11 17.49
N HIS A 214 22.54 -21.07 16.52
CA HIS A 214 22.29 -20.45 15.21
C HIS A 214 21.23 -21.21 14.39
N ILE A 215 21.21 -22.55 14.45
CA ILE A 215 20.20 -23.39 13.79
C ILE A 215 18.82 -23.14 14.41
N VAL A 216 18.71 -23.22 15.75
CA VAL A 216 17.44 -22.96 16.47
C VAL A 216 16.92 -21.56 16.16
N ARG A 217 17.77 -20.53 16.26
CA ARG A 217 17.39 -19.15 15.93
C ARG A 217 16.97 -18.99 14.47
N THR A 218 17.64 -19.68 13.54
CA THR A 218 17.28 -19.64 12.11
C THR A 218 15.92 -20.29 11.85
N LEU A 219 15.64 -21.44 12.46
CA LEU A 219 14.31 -22.07 12.38
C LEU A 219 13.22 -21.12 12.88
N ILE A 220 13.45 -20.44 14.00
CA ILE A 220 12.48 -19.51 14.60
C ILE A 220 12.25 -18.26 13.73
N SER A 221 13.30 -17.71 13.10
CA SER A 221 13.15 -16.69 12.06
C SER A 221 12.34 -17.21 10.87
N CYS A 222 12.61 -18.43 10.38
CA CYS A 222 11.91 -18.98 9.22
C CYS A 222 10.41 -19.18 9.47
N ILE A 223 9.96 -19.54 10.68
CA ILE A 223 8.52 -19.62 11.02
C ILE A 223 7.83 -18.25 10.86
N SER A 224 8.55 -17.17 11.15
CA SER A 224 8.04 -15.80 11.04
C SER A 224 8.09 -15.23 9.63
N GLU A 225 9.05 -15.66 8.81
CA GLU A 225 9.36 -15.08 7.50
C GLU A 225 8.89 -15.96 6.31
N LEU A 226 8.65 -17.26 6.53
CA LEU A 226 8.35 -18.28 5.51
C LEU A 226 7.16 -19.17 5.95
N PRO A 227 5.97 -18.59 6.17
CA PRO A 227 4.80 -19.27 6.74
C PRO A 227 4.32 -20.48 5.92
N GLU A 228 4.47 -20.43 4.60
CA GLU A 228 4.11 -21.50 3.66
C GLU A 228 4.93 -22.79 3.87
N LYS A 229 6.06 -22.70 4.57
CA LYS A 229 6.96 -23.82 4.87
C LYS A 229 6.84 -24.36 6.30
N THR A 230 5.83 -23.93 7.07
CA THR A 230 5.66 -24.28 8.50
C THR A 230 5.87 -25.78 8.79
N THR A 231 5.23 -26.66 8.01
CA THR A 231 5.30 -28.12 8.22
C THR A 231 6.61 -28.75 7.75
N ILE A 232 7.35 -28.09 6.86
CA ILE A 232 8.71 -28.49 6.48
C ILE A 232 9.66 -28.18 7.64
N TYR A 233 9.51 -27.03 8.28
CA TYR A 233 10.30 -26.66 9.46
C TYR A 233 9.96 -27.48 10.70
N SER A 234 8.70 -27.85 10.92
CA SER A 234 8.32 -28.75 12.02
C SER A 234 8.90 -30.15 11.81
N THR A 235 8.84 -30.67 10.57
CA THR A 235 9.47 -31.96 10.21
C THR A 235 10.98 -31.92 10.45
N LEU A 236 11.66 -30.85 9.99
CA LEU A 236 13.11 -30.70 10.21
C LEU A 236 13.45 -30.59 11.70
N ALA A 237 12.67 -29.83 12.47
CA ALA A 237 12.84 -29.72 13.91
C ALA A 237 12.68 -31.08 14.62
N GLY A 238 11.60 -31.82 14.34
CA GLY A 238 11.36 -33.16 14.88
C GLY A 238 12.47 -34.14 14.54
N LEU A 239 12.96 -34.12 13.29
CA LEU A 239 14.08 -34.94 12.86
C LEU A 239 15.39 -34.59 13.60
N LEU A 240 15.72 -33.30 13.78
CA LEU A 240 16.88 -32.89 14.57
C LEU A 240 16.76 -33.30 16.05
N CYS A 241 15.57 -33.13 16.64
CA CYS A 241 15.27 -33.57 18.01
C CYS A 241 15.34 -35.09 18.20
N SER A 242 15.06 -35.89 17.17
CA SER A 242 15.23 -37.36 17.20
C SER A 242 16.69 -37.79 17.26
N LEU A 243 17.62 -36.96 16.77
CA LEU A 243 19.07 -37.19 16.84
C LEU A 243 19.71 -36.63 18.11
N ASP A 244 19.21 -35.50 18.61
CA ASP A 244 19.62 -34.90 19.89
C ASP A 244 18.38 -34.49 20.70
N ILE A 245 17.93 -35.38 21.59
CA ILE A 245 16.77 -35.17 22.47
C ILE A 245 16.98 -33.95 23.39
N THR A 246 18.24 -33.56 23.68
CA THR A 246 18.53 -32.38 24.50
C THR A 246 18.21 -31.06 23.79
N LEU A 247 17.90 -31.09 22.49
CA LEU A 247 17.42 -29.95 21.71
C LEU A 247 15.95 -29.62 21.99
N ILE A 248 15.13 -30.59 22.42
CA ILE A 248 13.68 -30.41 22.61
C ILE A 248 13.35 -29.26 23.58
N PRO A 249 13.92 -29.20 24.81
CA PRO A 249 13.60 -28.14 25.76
C PRO A 249 14.05 -26.76 25.27
N GLU A 250 15.23 -26.67 24.65
CA GLU A 250 15.75 -25.40 24.11
C GLU A 250 14.87 -24.88 22.97
N LEU A 251 14.48 -25.74 22.02
CA LEU A 251 13.60 -25.34 20.93
C LEU A 251 12.24 -24.85 21.44
N ILE A 252 11.64 -25.56 22.41
CA ILE A 252 10.38 -25.17 23.03
C ILE A 252 10.52 -23.84 23.77
N GLU A 253 11.55 -23.68 24.61
CA GLU A 253 11.82 -22.46 25.37
C GLU A 253 11.92 -21.25 24.43
N ARG A 254 12.73 -21.33 23.37
CA ARG A 254 12.88 -20.24 22.40
C ARG A 254 11.60 -19.95 21.60
N CYS A 255 10.76 -20.97 21.32
CA CYS A 255 9.45 -20.75 20.70
C CYS A 255 8.46 -20.06 21.66
N CYS A 256 8.47 -20.43 22.95
CA CYS A 256 7.68 -19.79 24.00
C CYS A 256 8.15 -18.35 24.25
N GLU A 257 9.46 -18.08 24.31
CA GLU A 257 10.04 -16.73 24.37
C GLU A 257 9.55 -15.87 23.18
N ARG A 258 9.60 -16.42 21.97
CA ARG A 258 9.13 -15.74 20.76
C ARG A 258 7.64 -15.42 20.82
N LEU A 259 6.81 -16.36 21.29
CA LEU A 259 5.36 -16.15 21.43
C LEU A 259 5.05 -15.11 22.51
N GLN A 260 5.69 -15.19 23.69
CA GLN A 260 5.56 -14.22 24.78
C GLN A 260 5.90 -12.80 24.28
N PHE A 261 7.06 -12.64 23.61
CA PHE A 261 7.46 -11.38 22.99
C PHE A 261 6.42 -10.86 21.97
N CYS A 262 5.87 -11.74 21.12
CA CYS A 262 4.87 -11.35 20.13
C CYS A 262 3.54 -10.92 20.76
N LEU A 263 3.12 -11.53 21.88
CA LEU A 263 1.92 -11.13 22.62
C LEU A 263 2.12 -9.77 23.31
N GLU A 264 3.28 -9.55 23.96
CA GLU A 264 3.61 -8.30 24.65
C GLU A 264 3.69 -7.10 23.69
N HIS A 265 4.22 -7.32 22.49
CA HIS A 265 4.43 -6.27 21.47
C HIS A 265 3.30 -6.19 20.43
N SER A 266 2.14 -6.85 20.67
CA SER A 266 0.99 -6.86 19.75
C SER A 266 1.32 -7.30 18.30
N LEU A 267 2.28 -8.22 18.14
CA LEU A 267 2.70 -8.75 16.84
C LEU A 267 1.78 -9.90 16.38
N HIS A 268 0.51 -9.59 16.16
CA HIS A 268 -0.58 -10.57 16.01
C HIS A 268 -0.31 -11.69 15.01
N ARG A 269 0.13 -11.35 13.78
CA ARG A 269 0.40 -12.34 12.73
C ARG A 269 1.59 -13.25 13.06
N HIS A 270 2.60 -12.73 13.74
CA HIS A 270 3.75 -13.52 14.22
C HIS A 270 3.35 -14.46 15.36
N ALA A 271 2.47 -14.02 16.27
CA ALA A 271 1.91 -14.87 17.30
C ALA A 271 1.06 -16.01 16.68
N LYS A 272 0.20 -15.72 15.70
CA LYS A 272 -0.57 -16.72 14.93
C LYS A 272 0.33 -17.83 14.37
N LEU A 273 1.39 -17.45 13.65
CA LEU A 273 2.35 -18.40 13.07
C LEU A 273 3.14 -19.17 14.12
N THR A 274 3.50 -18.55 15.24
CA THR A 274 4.21 -19.23 16.33
C THR A 274 3.31 -20.25 17.03
N VAL A 275 2.04 -19.92 17.29
CA VAL A 275 1.03 -20.85 17.82
C VAL A 275 0.78 -22.01 16.85
N ARG A 276 0.64 -21.72 15.55
CA ARG A 276 0.51 -22.72 14.48
C ARG A 276 1.70 -23.68 14.44
N PHE A 277 2.93 -23.19 14.57
CA PHE A 277 4.12 -24.03 14.64
C PHE A 277 4.16 -24.89 15.91
N LEU A 278 3.86 -24.31 17.09
CA LEU A 278 3.75 -25.06 18.35
C LEU A 278 2.66 -26.15 18.27
N ALA A 279 1.57 -25.89 17.54
CA ALA A 279 0.52 -26.85 17.28
C ALA A 279 1.02 -28.02 16.40
N ASP A 280 1.71 -27.72 15.29
CA ASP A 280 2.26 -28.75 14.41
C ASP A 280 3.46 -29.51 15.02
N LEU A 281 4.18 -28.91 15.98
CA LEU A 281 5.22 -29.59 16.78
C LEU A 281 4.69 -30.75 17.65
N VAL A 282 3.38 -30.82 17.89
CA VAL A 282 2.75 -32.00 18.53
C VAL A 282 2.78 -33.20 17.58
N ASN A 283 2.54 -32.99 16.28
CA ASN A 283 2.51 -34.05 15.27
C ASN A 283 3.89 -34.74 15.12
N VAL A 284 4.97 -33.99 15.29
CA VAL A 284 6.37 -34.48 15.29
C VAL A 284 6.91 -34.87 16.67
N ARG A 285 6.03 -35.00 17.69
CA ARG A 285 6.35 -35.46 19.05
C ARG A 285 7.41 -34.64 19.81
N VAL A 286 7.55 -33.35 19.46
CA VAL A 286 8.41 -32.42 20.20
C VAL A 286 7.63 -31.84 21.39
N VAL A 287 6.39 -31.39 21.15
CA VAL A 287 5.52 -30.76 22.16
C VAL A 287 4.51 -31.77 22.73
N GLN A 288 4.31 -31.75 24.05
CA GLN A 288 3.28 -32.56 24.71
C GLN A 288 1.86 -32.04 24.39
N PRO A 289 0.91 -32.92 23.97
CA PRO A 289 -0.46 -32.51 23.64
C PRO A 289 -1.19 -31.76 24.77
N SER A 290 -0.97 -32.18 26.02
CA SER A 290 -1.57 -31.55 27.20
C SER A 290 -1.18 -30.09 27.36
N SER A 291 0.10 -29.75 27.15
CA SER A 291 0.57 -28.37 27.33
C SER A 291 0.11 -27.45 26.20
N LEU A 292 -0.07 -27.98 24.99
CA LEU A 292 -0.72 -27.22 23.91
C LEU A 292 -2.17 -26.89 24.29
N LEU A 293 -2.94 -27.88 24.76
CA LEU A 293 -4.33 -27.65 25.19
C LEU A 293 -4.41 -26.62 26.34
N VAL A 294 -3.50 -26.68 27.32
CA VAL A 294 -3.42 -25.67 28.40
C VAL A 294 -3.12 -24.26 27.88
N LEU A 295 -2.28 -24.12 26.83
CA LEU A 295 -2.03 -22.84 26.17
C LEU A 295 -3.26 -22.33 25.41
N LEU A 296 -3.98 -23.20 24.70
CA LEU A 296 -5.20 -22.81 23.99
C LEU A 296 -6.34 -22.46 24.98
N ASP A 297 -6.48 -23.20 26.08
CA ASP A 297 -7.42 -22.89 27.16
C ASP A 297 -7.08 -21.55 27.83
N SER A 298 -5.80 -21.16 27.96
CA SER A 298 -5.42 -19.86 28.53
C SER A 298 -5.75 -18.68 27.60
N PHE A 299 -5.73 -18.89 26.28
CA PHE A 299 -6.27 -17.92 25.31
C PHE A 299 -7.79 -17.81 25.41
N LEU A 300 -8.52 -18.93 25.54
CA LEU A 300 -9.98 -18.90 25.72
C LEU A 300 -10.40 -18.26 27.06
N ALA A 301 -9.59 -18.40 28.11
CA ALA A 301 -9.84 -17.78 29.41
C ALA A 301 -9.95 -16.25 29.34
N VAL A 302 -9.26 -15.60 28.38
CA VAL A 302 -9.32 -14.15 28.13
C VAL A 302 -10.75 -13.66 27.88
N THR A 303 -11.59 -14.48 27.25
CA THR A 303 -12.99 -14.14 26.96
C THR A 303 -13.87 -13.99 28.22
N ASN A 304 -13.36 -14.40 29.39
CA ASN A 304 -14.03 -14.22 30.69
C ASN A 304 -13.34 -13.14 31.56
N GLU A 305 -12.37 -12.38 31.03
CA GLU A 305 -11.77 -11.25 31.76
C GLU A 305 -12.82 -10.15 31.99
N PRO A 306 -12.81 -9.49 33.17
CA PRO A 306 -13.72 -8.37 33.43
C PRO A 306 -13.36 -7.19 32.51
N GLN A 307 -14.38 -6.62 31.85
CA GLN A 307 -14.21 -5.50 30.91
C GLN A 307 -13.30 -5.83 29.69
N VAL A 308 -13.24 -7.10 29.28
CA VAL A 308 -12.58 -7.49 28.02
C VAL A 308 -13.24 -6.78 26.82
N THR A 309 -12.43 -6.21 25.93
CA THR A 309 -12.93 -5.64 24.67
C THR A 309 -13.21 -6.75 23.66
N GLN A 310 -14.24 -6.59 22.81
CA GLN A 310 -14.62 -7.66 21.88
C GLN A 310 -13.47 -8.05 20.95
N ARG A 311 -12.70 -7.07 20.45
CA ARG A 311 -11.50 -7.29 19.62
C ARG A 311 -10.40 -8.10 20.31
N ARG A 312 -10.24 -7.99 21.63
CA ARG A 312 -9.29 -8.81 22.41
C ARG A 312 -9.78 -10.26 22.47
N ALA A 313 -11.04 -10.47 22.82
CA ALA A 313 -11.65 -11.79 22.89
C ALA A 313 -11.63 -12.50 21.52
N ASP A 314 -12.07 -11.80 20.47
CA ASP A 314 -12.11 -12.28 19.08
C ASP A 314 -10.72 -12.74 18.60
N TYR A 315 -9.67 -11.95 18.88
CA TYR A 315 -8.30 -12.30 18.48
C TYR A 315 -7.79 -13.58 19.15
N TYR A 316 -8.03 -13.79 20.45
CA TYR A 316 -7.58 -15.01 21.14
C TYR A 316 -8.38 -16.25 20.71
N VAL A 317 -9.67 -16.11 20.42
CA VAL A 317 -10.48 -17.19 19.82
C VAL A 317 -9.98 -17.52 18.41
N PHE A 318 -9.64 -16.51 17.59
CA PHE A 318 -9.04 -16.71 16.28
C PHE A 318 -7.70 -17.46 16.34
N LEU A 319 -6.81 -17.14 17.30
CA LEU A 319 -5.56 -17.88 17.50
C LEU A 319 -5.81 -19.37 17.78
N VAL A 320 -6.85 -19.70 18.54
CA VAL A 320 -7.21 -21.10 18.83
C VAL A 320 -7.75 -21.78 17.57
N LEU A 321 -8.78 -21.20 16.93
CA LEU A 321 -9.41 -21.79 15.75
C LEU A 321 -8.44 -21.97 14.58
N SER A 322 -7.58 -20.98 14.31
CA SER A 322 -6.60 -21.01 13.21
C SER A 322 -5.42 -21.95 13.42
N ALA A 323 -5.28 -22.55 14.61
CA ALA A 323 -4.31 -23.61 14.91
C ALA A 323 -4.89 -25.03 14.77
N LEU A 324 -6.22 -25.16 14.80
CA LEU A 324 -6.90 -26.46 14.75
C LEU A 324 -6.67 -27.27 13.47
N PRO A 325 -6.53 -26.70 12.25
CA PRO A 325 -6.23 -27.50 11.06
C PRO A 325 -4.89 -28.26 11.17
N TRP A 326 -3.93 -27.73 11.94
CA TRP A 326 -2.62 -28.36 12.12
C TRP A 326 -2.64 -29.47 13.17
N ALA A 327 -3.16 -29.21 14.38
CA ALA A 327 -3.12 -30.17 15.50
C ALA A 327 -4.42 -30.94 15.76
N GLY A 328 -5.57 -30.46 15.26
CA GLY A 328 -6.90 -31.04 15.49
C GLY A 328 -7.02 -32.55 15.22
N PRO A 329 -6.53 -33.08 14.09
CA PRO A 329 -6.56 -34.53 13.83
C PRO A 329 -5.88 -35.34 14.94
N PHE A 330 -4.70 -34.91 15.38
CA PHE A 330 -3.93 -35.59 16.42
C PHE A 330 -4.54 -35.40 17.82
N LEU A 331 -5.03 -34.21 18.15
CA LEU A 331 -5.69 -33.93 19.43
C LEU A 331 -7.00 -34.70 19.59
N ASN A 332 -7.79 -34.84 18.51
CA ASN A 332 -9.03 -35.60 18.48
C ASN A 332 -8.82 -37.09 18.84
N VAL A 333 -7.70 -37.69 18.42
CA VAL A 333 -7.36 -39.08 18.74
C VAL A 333 -6.65 -39.21 20.10
N SER A 334 -5.68 -38.33 20.38
CA SER A 334 -4.82 -38.46 21.56
C SER A 334 -5.44 -37.93 22.86
N ARG A 335 -6.34 -36.92 22.77
CA ARG A 335 -6.96 -36.19 23.89
C ARG A 335 -8.42 -35.81 23.63
N PRO A 336 -9.30 -36.77 23.25
CA PRO A 336 -10.68 -36.49 22.83
C PRO A 336 -11.49 -35.71 23.87
N ASN A 337 -11.33 -36.01 25.17
CA ASN A 337 -12.13 -35.40 26.23
C ASN A 337 -11.70 -33.96 26.56
N GLU A 338 -10.41 -33.67 26.57
CA GLU A 338 -9.93 -32.30 26.73
C GLU A 338 -10.24 -31.47 25.48
N PHE A 339 -10.02 -32.04 24.29
CA PHE A 339 -10.27 -31.35 23.02
C PHE A 339 -11.75 -31.05 22.79
N ALA A 340 -12.66 -31.98 23.11
CA ALA A 340 -14.10 -31.72 22.99
C ALA A 340 -14.59 -30.58 23.90
N ARG A 341 -13.97 -30.36 25.07
CA ARG A 341 -14.30 -29.23 25.96
C ARG A 341 -13.86 -27.90 25.36
N LEU A 342 -12.67 -27.85 24.76
CA LEU A 342 -12.16 -26.67 24.04
C LEU A 342 -13.10 -26.30 22.87
N ILE A 343 -13.51 -27.29 22.06
CA ILE A 343 -14.45 -27.07 20.94
C ILE A 343 -15.81 -26.54 21.46
N ALA A 344 -16.37 -27.13 22.52
CA ALA A 344 -17.64 -26.68 23.10
C ALA A 344 -17.57 -25.26 23.70
N PHE A 345 -16.40 -24.84 24.21
CA PHE A 345 -16.17 -23.47 24.64
C PHE A 345 -16.24 -22.49 23.46
N CYS A 346 -15.50 -22.78 22.38
CA CYS A 346 -15.55 -21.99 21.15
C CYS A 346 -16.98 -21.89 20.58
N GLU A 347 -17.72 -22.99 20.55
CA GLU A 347 -19.12 -23.01 20.12
C GLU A 347 -19.98 -22.03 20.93
N THR A 348 -19.86 -22.06 22.26
CA THR A 348 -20.60 -21.18 23.18
C THR A 348 -20.21 -19.70 23.03
N PHE A 349 -18.97 -19.41 22.64
CA PHE A 349 -18.53 -18.05 22.34
C PHE A 349 -19.11 -17.56 21.00
N ILE A 350 -18.99 -18.36 19.94
CA ILE A 350 -19.47 -18.02 18.59
C ILE A 350 -21.00 -17.84 18.57
N GLN A 351 -21.76 -18.64 19.34
CA GLN A 351 -23.21 -18.45 19.49
C GLN A 351 -23.57 -17.06 20.03
N ARG A 352 -22.84 -16.56 21.04
CA ARG A 352 -23.01 -15.18 21.56
C ARG A 352 -22.54 -14.14 20.54
N ARG A 353 -21.46 -14.42 19.80
CA ARG A 353 -20.91 -13.49 18.79
C ARG A 353 -21.91 -13.18 17.68
N ARG A 354 -22.71 -14.17 17.26
CA ARG A 354 -23.78 -14.05 16.25
C ARG A 354 -24.87 -13.05 16.63
N GLU A 355 -25.05 -12.76 17.91
CA GLU A 355 -26.02 -11.76 18.38
C GLU A 355 -25.48 -10.31 18.26
N SER A 356 -24.20 -10.13 17.85
CA SER A 356 -23.45 -8.87 17.87
C SER A 356 -22.76 -8.57 16.52
N GLU A 357 -23.42 -8.88 15.41
CA GLU A 357 -22.90 -8.74 14.04
C GLU A 357 -23.12 -7.33 13.41
N LEU A 358 -23.55 -6.31 14.17
CA LEU A 358 -23.92 -4.99 13.62
C LEU A 358 -22.84 -4.32 12.74
N PHE A 359 -21.56 -4.61 12.98
CA PHE A 359 -20.46 -4.06 12.20
C PHE A 359 -20.34 -4.69 10.80
N VAL A 360 -20.88 -5.90 10.56
CA VAL A 360 -20.81 -6.60 9.26
C VAL A 360 -21.43 -5.72 8.17
N ASP A 361 -22.53 -5.06 8.49
CA ASP A 361 -23.22 -4.12 7.61
C ASP A 361 -22.35 -2.91 7.22
N ALA A 362 -21.43 -2.47 8.09
CA ALA A 362 -20.48 -1.40 7.78
C ALA A 362 -19.30 -1.85 6.92
N ILE A 363 -18.83 -3.11 7.02
CA ILE A 363 -17.56 -3.55 6.39
C ILE A 363 -17.68 -4.70 5.37
N ARG A 364 -18.88 -5.15 5.02
CA ARG A 364 -19.08 -6.08 3.89
C ARG A 364 -18.90 -5.38 2.54
N VAL A 365 -18.25 -6.06 1.59
CA VAL A 365 -18.02 -5.54 0.24
C VAL A 365 -19.29 -5.58 -0.61
N TRP A 366 -20.15 -6.58 -0.41
CA TRP A 366 -21.47 -6.66 -1.03
C TRP A 366 -22.57 -6.85 0.02
N THR A 367 -23.72 -6.19 -0.17
CA THR A 367 -24.83 -6.22 0.79
C THR A 367 -25.71 -7.46 0.68
N SER A 368 -25.95 -7.96 -0.54
CA SER A 368 -26.63 -9.22 -0.80
C SER A 368 -26.29 -9.72 -2.21
N VAL A 369 -25.73 -10.93 -2.33
CA VAL A 369 -25.54 -11.63 -3.60
C VAL A 369 -25.87 -13.10 -3.36
N ASP A 370 -26.84 -13.63 -4.11
CA ASP A 370 -27.27 -15.02 -3.96
C ASP A 370 -26.08 -16.00 -4.13
N GLY A 371 -25.96 -16.95 -3.21
CA GLY A 371 -24.92 -17.97 -3.22
C GLY A 371 -23.50 -17.52 -2.80
N LEU A 372 -23.28 -16.25 -2.44
CA LEU A 372 -21.97 -15.71 -2.06
C LEU A 372 -21.98 -15.03 -0.68
N PRO A 373 -21.81 -15.78 0.41
CA PRO A 373 -21.82 -15.24 1.75
C PRO A 373 -20.65 -14.28 2.00
N GLN A 374 -20.96 -13.03 2.37
CA GLN A 374 -20.02 -12.10 2.99
C GLN A 374 -20.08 -12.30 4.52
N GLU A 375 -19.58 -13.44 4.98
CA GLU A 375 -19.64 -13.85 6.40
C GLU A 375 -18.58 -13.14 7.26
N GLU A 376 -18.92 -12.93 8.53
CA GLU A 376 -17.97 -12.53 9.56
C GLU A 376 -16.86 -13.59 9.74
N TYR A 377 -15.61 -13.16 9.95
CA TYR A 377 -14.44 -14.04 9.85
C TYR A 377 -14.35 -15.16 10.89
N LEU A 378 -14.74 -14.92 12.15
CA LEU A 378 -14.77 -15.96 13.18
C LEU A 378 -15.91 -16.95 12.94
N ILE A 379 -17.06 -16.46 12.49
CA ILE A 379 -18.22 -17.29 12.16
C ILE A 379 -17.93 -18.17 10.95
N SER A 380 -17.33 -17.61 9.89
CA SER A 380 -16.91 -18.37 8.71
C SER A 380 -15.87 -19.43 9.07
N LEU A 381 -14.84 -19.06 9.85
CA LEU A 381 -13.85 -20.02 10.36
C LEU A 381 -14.46 -21.08 11.27
N TRP A 382 -15.42 -20.73 12.11
CA TRP A 382 -16.13 -21.70 12.93
C TRP A 382 -16.95 -22.68 12.09
N ASN A 383 -17.70 -22.20 11.09
CA ASN A 383 -18.43 -23.04 10.15
C ASN A 383 -17.48 -24.04 9.46
N GLN A 384 -16.29 -23.58 9.05
CA GLN A 384 -15.24 -24.41 8.44
C GLN A 384 -14.64 -25.45 9.40
N ILE A 385 -14.43 -25.10 10.67
CA ILE A 385 -13.99 -26.05 11.72
C ILE A 385 -15.08 -27.07 12.04
N VAL A 386 -16.36 -26.69 12.00
CA VAL A 386 -17.49 -27.63 12.16
C VAL A 386 -17.55 -28.61 10.97
N ASN A 387 -17.37 -28.14 9.73
CA ASN A 387 -17.30 -29.00 8.55
C ASN A 387 -16.09 -29.94 8.63
N LEU A 388 -14.89 -29.43 8.92
CA LEU A 388 -13.68 -30.23 9.13
C LEU A 388 -13.87 -31.31 10.22
N ARG A 389 -14.56 -30.98 11.32
CA ARG A 389 -14.89 -31.97 12.36
C ARG A 389 -15.86 -33.05 11.84
N ALA A 390 -16.82 -32.68 10.99
CA ALA A 390 -17.76 -33.60 10.38
C ALA A 390 -17.09 -34.53 9.34
N THR A 391 -16.05 -34.06 8.64
CA THR A 391 -15.18 -34.89 7.78
C THR A 391 -14.11 -35.67 8.55
N ASN A 392 -14.23 -35.79 9.88
CA ASN A 392 -13.28 -36.48 10.76
C ASN A 392 -11.84 -35.92 10.70
N TRP A 393 -11.72 -34.60 10.60
CA TRP A 393 -10.47 -33.85 10.52
C TRP A 393 -9.64 -34.15 9.26
N ASP A 394 -10.30 -34.56 8.17
CA ASP A 394 -9.69 -34.76 6.86
C ASP A 394 -9.66 -33.44 6.07
N GLU A 395 -8.46 -33.05 5.62
CA GLU A 395 -8.15 -31.84 4.84
C GLU A 395 -7.07 -32.15 3.81
N SER A 396 -7.01 -31.40 2.71
CA SER A 396 -6.16 -31.76 1.55
C SER A 396 -5.12 -30.73 1.13
N VAL A 397 -4.89 -29.70 1.96
CA VAL A 397 -4.03 -28.53 1.62
C VAL A 397 -2.70 -28.57 2.37
N ILE A 398 -2.71 -28.98 3.64
CA ILE A 398 -1.52 -28.95 4.48
C ILE A 398 -0.63 -30.14 4.09
N LEU A 399 0.48 -29.87 3.42
CA LEU A 399 1.52 -30.86 3.19
C LEU A 399 2.12 -31.29 4.54
N ARG A 400 2.18 -32.59 4.84
CA ARG A 400 2.67 -33.14 6.12
C ARG A 400 3.87 -34.08 5.93
N PRO A 401 5.08 -33.58 5.60
CA PRO A 401 6.24 -34.42 5.27
C PRO A 401 6.64 -35.39 6.39
N TYR A 402 6.39 -35.01 7.65
CA TYR A 402 6.64 -35.82 8.84
C TYR A 402 5.92 -37.18 8.86
N MET A 403 4.83 -37.37 8.10
CA MET A 403 4.15 -38.66 8.03
C MET A 403 5.03 -39.78 7.46
N THR A 404 6.01 -39.44 6.62
CA THR A 404 6.99 -40.39 6.06
C THR A 404 8.11 -40.74 7.05
N PHE A 405 8.19 -40.06 8.20
CA PHE A 405 9.27 -40.17 9.20
C PHE A 405 8.81 -40.69 10.57
N SER A 406 7.64 -41.34 10.64
CA SER A 406 7.05 -41.79 11.91
C SER A 406 8.00 -42.62 12.77
N GLU A 407 8.76 -43.54 12.17
CA GLU A 407 9.74 -44.40 12.87
C GLU A 407 10.90 -43.60 13.49
N GLN A 408 11.41 -42.55 12.83
CA GLN A 408 12.45 -41.71 13.45
C GLN A 408 11.87 -40.83 14.56
N LEU A 409 10.65 -40.31 14.35
CA LEU A 409 9.97 -39.45 15.30
C LEU A 409 9.47 -40.21 16.55
N ASP A 410 9.38 -41.54 16.51
CA ASP A 410 9.17 -42.40 17.68
C ASP A 410 10.29 -42.25 18.74
N HIS A 411 11.49 -41.81 18.36
CA HIS A 411 12.61 -41.57 19.28
C HIS A 411 12.48 -40.26 20.09
N CYS A 412 11.61 -39.34 19.67
CA CYS A 412 11.36 -38.10 20.40
C CYS A 412 10.55 -38.36 21.69
N VAL A 413 10.94 -37.71 22.78
CA VAL A 413 10.16 -37.68 24.03
C VAL A 413 9.49 -36.30 24.14
N PRO A 414 8.16 -36.20 23.95
CA PRO A 414 7.46 -34.91 24.01
C PRO A 414 7.66 -34.21 25.35
N SER A 415 8.02 -32.93 25.31
CA SER A 415 8.20 -32.11 26.50
C SER A 415 7.06 -31.08 26.65
N PRO A 416 6.72 -30.65 27.88
CA PRO A 416 5.72 -29.61 28.10
C PRO A 416 6.23 -28.25 27.61
N LEU A 417 5.30 -27.39 27.17
CA LEU A 417 5.58 -25.98 26.89
C LEU A 417 6.01 -25.24 28.16
N THR A 418 6.96 -24.31 28.02
CA THR A 418 7.24 -23.29 29.05
C THR A 418 5.98 -22.45 29.29
N PRO A 419 5.60 -22.13 30.55
CA PRO A 419 4.42 -21.33 30.83
C PRO A 419 4.46 -19.97 30.13
N ILE A 420 3.40 -19.66 29.37
CA ILE A 420 3.21 -18.39 28.67
C ILE A 420 2.16 -17.58 29.43
N THR A 421 2.45 -16.31 29.71
CA THR A 421 1.51 -15.42 30.39
C THR A 421 0.86 -14.50 29.38
N VAL A 422 -0.45 -14.65 29.20
CA VAL A 422 -1.22 -13.72 28.35
C VAL A 422 -1.13 -12.31 28.95
N PRO A 423 -0.62 -11.30 28.22
CA PRO A 423 -0.50 -9.95 28.75
C PRO A 423 -1.85 -9.34 29.10
N ALA A 424 -1.94 -8.65 30.23
CA ALA A 424 -3.12 -7.90 30.63
C ALA A 424 -3.42 -6.78 29.62
N HIS A 425 -4.70 -6.42 29.48
CA HIS A 425 -5.10 -5.32 28.61
C HIS A 425 -4.60 -3.96 29.13
N SER A 426 -4.17 -3.09 28.23
CA SER A 426 -3.72 -1.72 28.51
C SER A 426 -4.17 -0.77 27.40
N LEU A 427 -4.15 0.55 27.65
CA LEU A 427 -4.45 1.57 26.63
C LEU A 427 -3.45 1.59 25.45
N ALA A 428 -2.30 0.91 25.57
CA ALA A 428 -1.33 0.74 24.50
C ALA A 428 -1.52 -0.59 23.73
N SER A 429 -2.38 -1.49 24.22
CA SER A 429 -2.67 -2.77 23.56
C SER A 429 -3.53 -2.55 22.33
N SER A 430 -3.04 -2.95 21.17
CA SER A 430 -3.84 -3.05 19.95
C SER A 430 -4.28 -4.49 19.72
N TYR A 431 -5.34 -4.67 18.92
CA TYR A 431 -5.84 -5.95 18.42
C TYR A 431 -6.27 -5.76 16.97
N PRO A 432 -6.36 -6.81 16.14
CA PRO A 432 -6.94 -6.68 14.81
C PRO A 432 -8.34 -6.06 14.83
N LEU A 433 -8.75 -5.43 13.72
CA LEU A 433 -10.16 -5.12 13.48
C LEU A 433 -10.90 -6.43 13.11
N PRO A 434 -12.20 -6.53 13.40
CA PRO A 434 -13.00 -7.61 12.85
C PRO A 434 -13.06 -7.51 11.32
N GLN A 435 -13.30 -8.64 10.66
CA GLN A 435 -13.26 -8.74 9.20
C GLN A 435 -14.52 -9.43 8.66
N VAL A 436 -14.88 -9.06 7.44
CA VAL A 436 -15.87 -9.79 6.63
C VAL A 436 -15.12 -10.48 5.50
N ILE A 437 -15.40 -11.77 5.32
CA ILE A 437 -14.72 -12.64 4.38
C ILE A 437 -15.21 -12.34 2.96
N PHE A 438 -14.32 -11.77 2.15
CA PHE A 438 -14.56 -11.59 0.73
C PHE A 438 -14.65 -12.95 0.01
N ARG A 439 -15.67 -13.06 -0.84
CA ARG A 439 -15.90 -14.21 -1.73
C ARG A 439 -16.34 -13.69 -3.09
N LEU A 440 -15.60 -14.06 -4.12
CA LEU A 440 -15.83 -13.67 -5.51
C LEU A 440 -16.22 -14.87 -6.37
N PHE A 441 -15.48 -15.98 -6.23
CA PHE A 441 -15.64 -17.17 -7.05
C PHE A 441 -16.42 -18.27 -6.33
N THR A 442 -17.28 -18.91 -7.11
CA THR A 442 -18.12 -20.07 -6.75
C THR A 442 -17.64 -21.33 -7.46
N ALA A 443 -18.26 -22.48 -7.18
CA ALA A 443 -18.01 -23.70 -7.96
C ALA A 443 -18.42 -23.55 -9.44
N GLU A 444 -19.37 -22.68 -9.76
CA GLU A 444 -19.80 -22.43 -11.15
C GLU A 444 -18.72 -21.71 -12.00
N ASP A 445 -17.79 -21.04 -11.33
CA ASP A 445 -16.65 -20.37 -11.98
C ASP A 445 -15.52 -21.35 -12.36
N THR A 446 -15.56 -22.58 -11.81
CA THR A 446 -14.61 -23.68 -12.06
C THR A 446 -15.37 -25.01 -12.22
N PRO A 447 -16.24 -25.14 -13.24
CA PRO A 447 -17.14 -26.29 -13.38
C PRO A 447 -16.43 -27.57 -13.82
N GLU A 448 -15.23 -27.46 -14.38
CA GLU A 448 -14.34 -28.57 -14.72
C GLU A 448 -13.20 -28.66 -13.70
N PRO A 449 -12.69 -29.86 -13.36
CA PRO A 449 -11.55 -30.01 -12.46
C PRO A 449 -10.30 -29.27 -12.96
N PRO A 450 -9.55 -28.56 -12.09
CA PRO A 450 -9.71 -28.51 -10.63
C PRO A 450 -10.86 -27.60 -10.16
N VAL A 451 -11.74 -28.15 -9.31
CA VAL A 451 -12.94 -27.44 -8.80
C VAL A 451 -12.58 -26.66 -7.54
N LEU A 452 -13.07 -25.44 -7.41
CA LEU A 452 -12.85 -24.57 -6.25
C LEU A 452 -13.41 -25.16 -4.93
N PRO A 453 -12.67 -25.13 -3.81
CA PRO A 453 -13.20 -25.59 -2.52
C PRO A 453 -14.38 -24.74 -2.06
N ALA A 454 -15.39 -25.37 -1.47
CA ALA A 454 -16.58 -24.71 -0.93
C ALA A 454 -16.23 -23.62 0.12
N ALA A 455 -17.07 -22.61 0.27
CA ALA A 455 -16.80 -21.47 1.14
C ALA A 455 -16.70 -21.84 2.63
N ASP A 456 -17.38 -22.92 3.02
CA ASP A 456 -17.38 -23.55 4.34
C ASP A 456 -16.37 -24.70 4.47
N SER A 457 -15.50 -24.92 3.49
CA SER A 457 -14.37 -25.85 3.60
C SER A 457 -13.16 -25.17 4.24
N ILE A 458 -12.50 -25.85 5.19
CA ILE A 458 -11.25 -25.37 5.79
C ILE A 458 -10.12 -25.20 4.76
N ASP A 459 -10.18 -25.92 3.66
CA ASP A 459 -9.19 -25.84 2.57
C ASP A 459 -9.21 -24.43 1.94
N ARG A 460 -10.40 -23.82 1.79
CA ARG A 460 -10.56 -22.44 1.30
C ARG A 460 -9.97 -21.40 2.25
N PHE A 461 -10.11 -21.59 3.56
CA PHE A 461 -9.45 -20.75 4.58
C PHE A 461 -7.94 -20.94 4.58
N THR A 462 -7.46 -22.19 4.51
CA THR A 462 -6.04 -22.51 4.59
C THR A 462 -5.25 -21.90 3.43
N PHE A 463 -5.79 -21.92 2.20
CA PHE A 463 -5.21 -21.16 1.09
C PHE A 463 -5.27 -19.66 1.31
N GLY A 464 -6.44 -19.10 1.65
CA GLY A 464 -6.61 -17.65 1.82
C GLY A 464 -5.67 -17.07 2.90
N ASP A 465 -5.59 -17.70 4.07
CA ASP A 465 -4.72 -17.30 5.17
C ASP A 465 -3.24 -17.38 4.81
N MET A 466 -2.82 -18.41 4.05
CA MET A 466 -1.45 -18.55 3.54
C MET A 466 -1.12 -17.49 2.48
N ILE A 467 -2.04 -17.22 1.54
CA ILE A 467 -1.85 -16.18 0.50
C ILE A 467 -1.74 -14.80 1.15
N GLN A 468 -2.63 -14.47 2.09
CA GLN A 468 -2.58 -13.22 2.83
C GLN A 468 -1.30 -13.10 3.66
N ASP A 469 -0.84 -14.18 4.32
CA ASP A 469 0.44 -14.19 5.03
C ASP A 469 1.61 -13.88 4.09
N LEU A 470 1.72 -14.59 2.96
CA LEU A 470 2.74 -14.35 1.94
C LEU A 470 2.73 -12.90 1.43
N VAL A 471 1.56 -12.37 1.09
CA VAL A 471 1.37 -11.00 0.59
C VAL A 471 1.93 -9.96 1.57
N PHE A 472 1.71 -10.17 2.87
CA PHE A 472 2.15 -9.26 3.93
C PHE A 472 3.65 -9.32 4.21
N PHE A 473 4.24 -10.51 4.29
CA PHE A 473 5.68 -10.64 4.56
C PHE A 473 6.54 -10.24 3.35
N TYR A 474 6.01 -10.40 2.14
CA TYR A 474 6.71 -10.05 0.89
C TYR A 474 6.30 -8.71 0.26
N GLU A 475 5.46 -7.89 0.91
CA GLU A 475 5.07 -6.55 0.40
C GLU A 475 6.26 -5.69 -0.05
N PRO A 476 7.39 -5.60 0.70
CA PRO A 476 8.53 -4.79 0.29
C PRO A 476 9.21 -5.26 -1.01
N ASN A 477 8.93 -6.48 -1.48
CA ASN A 477 9.49 -7.03 -2.70
C ASN A 477 8.46 -7.89 -3.46
N ARG A 478 7.62 -7.21 -4.24
CA ARG A 478 6.59 -7.84 -5.09
C ARG A 478 7.09 -8.99 -5.97
N LYS A 479 8.36 -8.98 -6.42
CA LYS A 479 8.93 -10.06 -7.25
C LYS A 479 9.16 -11.36 -6.47
N GLU A 480 9.48 -11.25 -5.18
CA GLU A 480 9.57 -12.40 -4.29
C GLU A 480 8.16 -12.87 -3.91
N CYS A 481 7.23 -11.94 -3.64
CA CYS A 481 5.81 -12.25 -3.43
C CYS A 481 5.24 -13.10 -4.58
N LEU A 482 5.35 -12.62 -5.84
CA LEU A 482 4.91 -13.35 -7.03
C LEU A 482 5.56 -14.73 -7.16
N ARG A 483 6.87 -14.84 -6.84
CA ARG A 483 7.59 -16.11 -6.91
C ARG A 483 7.08 -17.11 -5.86
N SER A 484 6.74 -16.65 -4.66
CA SER A 484 6.21 -17.48 -3.57
C SER A 484 4.75 -17.88 -3.83
N LEU A 485 3.90 -16.95 -4.28
CA LEU A 485 2.53 -17.24 -4.73
C LEU A 485 2.51 -18.30 -5.85
N SER A 486 3.40 -18.17 -6.84
CA SER A 486 3.57 -19.13 -7.94
C SER A 486 4.23 -20.47 -7.53
N GLN A 487 4.54 -20.65 -6.25
CA GLN A 487 5.08 -21.88 -5.66
C GLN A 487 4.13 -22.55 -4.68
N ILE A 488 2.95 -21.96 -4.41
CA ILE A 488 1.90 -22.61 -3.63
C ILE A 488 1.53 -23.94 -4.32
N PRO A 489 1.54 -25.08 -3.60
CA PRO A 489 1.13 -26.35 -4.18
C PRO A 489 -0.33 -26.33 -4.60
N ALA A 490 -0.60 -26.48 -5.90
CA ALA A 490 -1.96 -26.46 -6.45
C ALA A 490 -2.83 -27.63 -5.94
N GLY A 491 -2.22 -28.79 -5.67
CA GLY A 491 -2.93 -30.00 -5.24
C GLY A 491 -4.00 -30.39 -6.27
N GLN A 492 -5.25 -30.43 -5.82
CA GLN A 492 -6.43 -30.70 -6.64
C GLN A 492 -7.27 -29.44 -6.96
N TYR A 493 -6.75 -28.25 -6.66
CA TYR A 493 -7.53 -27.01 -6.57
C TYR A 493 -7.07 -25.89 -7.53
N PRO A 494 -8.00 -25.01 -7.93
CA PRO A 494 -7.70 -23.85 -8.77
C PRO A 494 -7.07 -22.73 -7.92
N VAL A 495 -5.78 -22.89 -7.59
CA VAL A 495 -5.05 -21.94 -6.74
C VAL A 495 -4.96 -20.55 -7.36
N ASP A 496 -4.90 -20.43 -8.69
CA ASP A 496 -4.84 -19.14 -9.39
C ASP A 496 -6.10 -18.29 -9.15
N HIS A 497 -7.30 -18.92 -9.15
CA HIS A 497 -8.56 -18.27 -8.75
C HIS A 497 -8.52 -17.81 -7.29
N MET A 498 -7.98 -18.61 -6.38
CA MET A 498 -7.87 -18.26 -4.95
C MET A 498 -6.85 -17.14 -4.70
N ILE A 499 -5.75 -17.09 -5.48
CA ILE A 499 -4.79 -15.97 -5.45
C ILE A 499 -5.47 -14.68 -5.92
N ILE A 500 -6.12 -14.69 -7.08
CA ILE A 500 -6.79 -13.49 -7.62
C ILE A 500 -7.92 -13.03 -6.69
N GLU A 501 -8.74 -13.95 -6.16
CA GLU A 501 -9.75 -13.63 -5.14
C GLU A 501 -9.13 -13.00 -3.89
N SER A 502 -8.04 -13.56 -3.36
CA SER A 502 -7.40 -13.04 -2.13
C SER A 502 -6.74 -11.68 -2.35
N LEU A 503 -6.20 -11.40 -3.54
CA LEU A 503 -5.65 -10.09 -3.87
C LEU A 503 -6.74 -9.02 -4.05
N PHE A 504 -7.92 -9.40 -4.57
CA PHE A 504 -9.09 -8.52 -4.55
C PHE A 504 -9.71 -8.39 -3.15
N ALA A 505 -9.69 -9.44 -2.32
CA ALA A 505 -10.13 -9.38 -0.92
C ALA A 505 -9.36 -8.31 -0.15
N ASP A 506 -8.04 -8.33 -0.25
CA ASP A 506 -7.17 -7.34 0.39
C ASP A 506 -7.38 -5.92 -0.19
N LEU A 507 -7.49 -5.78 -1.52
CA LEU A 507 -7.75 -4.48 -2.17
C LEU A 507 -9.12 -3.89 -1.78
N PHE A 508 -10.15 -4.72 -1.62
CA PHE A 508 -11.48 -4.28 -1.24
C PHE A 508 -11.75 -4.34 0.27
N ALA A 509 -10.77 -4.73 1.09
CA ALA A 509 -10.92 -4.82 2.54
C ALA A 509 -11.34 -3.47 3.16
N LEU A 510 -12.36 -3.52 4.01
CA LEU A 510 -12.92 -2.37 4.73
C LEU A 510 -12.54 -2.50 6.22
N PRO A 511 -12.16 -1.40 6.92
CA PRO A 511 -12.10 -0.01 6.47
C PRO A 511 -11.10 0.31 5.35
N ASN A 512 -9.88 -0.23 5.45
CA ASN A 512 -8.78 0.09 4.53
C ASN A 512 -8.04 -1.20 4.11
N PRO A 513 -7.42 -1.24 2.92
CA PRO A 513 -6.56 -2.34 2.50
C PRO A 513 -5.35 -2.49 3.43
N PRO A 514 -4.83 -3.72 3.65
CA PRO A 514 -3.63 -3.94 4.48
C PRO A 514 -2.38 -3.18 3.99
N HIS A 515 -2.26 -3.00 2.67
CA HIS A 515 -1.15 -2.29 2.02
C HIS A 515 -1.69 -1.23 1.05
N ARG A 516 -0.81 -0.43 0.42
CA ARG A 516 -1.26 0.63 -0.51
C ARG A 516 -1.93 0.04 -1.75
N GLU A 517 -3.05 0.59 -2.19
CA GLU A 517 -3.87 0.13 -3.34
C GLU A 517 -3.05 -0.12 -4.63
N VAL A 518 -2.03 0.73 -4.88
CA VAL A 518 -1.10 0.58 -6.01
C VAL A 518 -0.27 -0.71 -5.96
N TYR A 519 0.02 -1.26 -4.78
CA TYR A 519 0.75 -2.53 -4.63
C TYR A 519 -0.03 -3.67 -5.29
N TYR A 520 -1.29 -3.87 -4.90
CA TYR A 520 -2.19 -4.87 -5.48
C TYR A 520 -2.39 -4.67 -6.99
N SER A 521 -2.46 -3.41 -7.43
CA SER A 521 -2.51 -3.06 -8.86
C SER A 521 -1.26 -3.59 -9.59
N THR A 522 -0.06 -3.33 -9.07
CA THR A 522 1.18 -3.86 -9.68
C THR A 522 1.29 -5.38 -9.59
N LEU A 523 0.82 -5.99 -8.50
CA LEU A 523 0.93 -7.42 -8.24
C LEU A 523 0.02 -8.22 -9.17
N LEU A 524 -1.26 -7.86 -9.28
CA LEU A 524 -2.22 -8.50 -10.19
C LEU A 524 -1.77 -8.39 -11.65
N ILE A 525 -1.33 -7.20 -12.08
CA ILE A 525 -0.86 -6.96 -13.46
C ILE A 525 0.44 -7.73 -13.76
N GLU A 526 1.38 -7.82 -12.82
CA GLU A 526 2.62 -8.59 -13.04
C GLU A 526 2.43 -10.10 -12.93
N TYR A 527 1.46 -10.58 -12.14
CA TYR A 527 1.13 -12.00 -12.03
C TYR A 527 0.54 -12.56 -13.34
N THR A 528 -0.33 -11.80 -14.01
CA THR A 528 -1.01 -12.26 -15.23
C THR A 528 -0.25 -12.00 -16.53
N ARG A 529 0.65 -11.00 -16.56
CA ARG A 529 1.32 -10.49 -17.77
C ARG A 529 1.85 -11.56 -18.74
N ASP A 530 2.51 -12.58 -18.22
CA ASP A 530 3.22 -13.59 -19.01
C ASP A 530 2.41 -14.89 -19.20
N SER A 531 1.17 -14.95 -18.68
CA SER A 531 0.32 -16.15 -18.73
C SER A 531 -1.11 -15.83 -19.15
N ARG A 532 -1.45 -16.27 -20.37
CA ARG A 532 -2.80 -16.11 -20.93
C ARG A 532 -3.89 -16.73 -20.05
N THR A 533 -3.64 -17.89 -19.43
CA THR A 533 -4.65 -18.54 -18.57
C THR A 533 -4.90 -17.74 -17.29
N LEU A 534 -3.86 -17.12 -16.71
CA LEU A 534 -4.00 -16.24 -15.55
C LEU A 534 -4.74 -14.94 -15.91
N ASP A 535 -4.47 -14.36 -17.09
CA ASP A 535 -5.22 -13.20 -17.58
C ASP A 535 -6.69 -13.57 -17.87
N GLU A 536 -7.00 -14.76 -18.40
CA GLU A 536 -8.38 -15.24 -18.57
C GLU A 536 -9.13 -15.35 -17.21
N VAL A 537 -8.48 -15.84 -16.15
CA VAL A 537 -9.04 -15.83 -14.78
C VAL A 537 -9.20 -14.41 -14.22
N LEU A 538 -8.26 -13.50 -14.51
CA LEU A 538 -8.40 -12.10 -14.10
C LEU A 538 -9.54 -11.40 -14.84
N GLN A 539 -9.71 -11.63 -16.15
CA GLN A 539 -10.86 -11.13 -16.91
C GLN A 539 -12.19 -11.70 -16.37
N GLN A 540 -12.22 -12.97 -15.95
CA GLN A 540 -13.36 -13.57 -15.25
C GLN A 540 -13.64 -12.83 -13.93
N ALA A 541 -12.61 -12.53 -13.13
CA ALA A 541 -12.75 -11.75 -11.89
C ALA A 541 -13.31 -10.34 -12.15
N ILE A 542 -12.75 -9.60 -13.12
CA ILE A 542 -13.23 -8.27 -13.54
C ILE A 542 -14.72 -8.33 -13.88
N GLN A 543 -15.13 -9.32 -14.68
CA GLN A 543 -16.51 -9.49 -15.10
C GLN A 543 -17.44 -9.82 -13.92
N ARG A 544 -17.02 -10.70 -12.98
CA ARG A 544 -17.78 -11.00 -11.75
C ARG A 544 -17.93 -9.81 -10.81
N ILE A 545 -16.92 -8.94 -10.71
CA ILE A 545 -17.01 -7.69 -9.95
C ILE A 545 -17.99 -6.74 -10.65
N TYR A 546 -17.86 -6.55 -11.96
CA TYR A 546 -18.73 -5.70 -12.78
C TYR A 546 -20.21 -6.10 -12.69
N GLU A 547 -20.50 -7.40 -12.80
CA GLU A 547 -21.86 -7.98 -12.66
C GLU A 547 -22.52 -7.65 -11.31
N ARG A 548 -21.73 -7.37 -10.26
CA ARG A 548 -22.18 -7.18 -8.88
C ARG A 548 -22.01 -5.74 -8.37
N LEU A 549 -21.67 -4.78 -9.23
CA LEU A 549 -21.49 -3.38 -8.86
C LEU A 549 -22.74 -2.76 -8.20
N GLU A 550 -23.94 -3.26 -8.51
CA GLU A 550 -25.21 -2.81 -7.95
C GLU A 550 -25.32 -3.02 -6.42
N PHE A 551 -24.62 -4.03 -5.89
CA PHE A 551 -24.63 -4.38 -4.47
C PHE A 551 -23.32 -4.02 -3.76
N MET A 552 -22.35 -3.45 -4.50
CA MET A 552 -20.97 -3.24 -4.04
C MET A 552 -20.82 -1.93 -3.27
N ASP A 553 -20.04 -1.95 -2.19
CA ASP A 553 -19.74 -0.74 -1.42
C ASP A 553 -19.00 0.31 -2.27
N VAL A 554 -19.44 1.58 -2.17
CA VAL A 554 -18.93 2.68 -3.00
C VAL A 554 -17.43 2.95 -2.81
N ALA A 555 -16.87 2.69 -1.63
CA ALA A 555 -15.42 2.78 -1.43
C ALA A 555 -14.67 1.69 -2.22
N CYS A 556 -15.20 0.47 -2.23
CA CYS A 556 -14.67 -0.64 -3.04
C CYS A 556 -14.83 -0.37 -4.55
N VAL A 557 -15.96 0.22 -4.98
CA VAL A 557 -16.15 0.68 -6.38
C VAL A 557 -15.10 1.73 -6.76
N ASN A 558 -14.79 2.70 -5.89
CA ASN A 558 -13.74 3.69 -6.14
C ASN A 558 -12.35 3.05 -6.31
N ARG A 559 -11.99 2.07 -5.47
CA ARG A 559 -10.74 1.31 -5.62
C ARG A 559 -10.73 0.50 -6.91
N PHE A 560 -11.88 -0.04 -7.33
CA PHE A 560 -12.00 -0.78 -8.58
C PHE A 560 -11.85 0.14 -9.81
N CYS A 561 -12.39 1.36 -9.80
CA CYS A 561 -12.17 2.36 -10.85
C CYS A 561 -10.67 2.68 -11.02
N GLU A 562 -9.96 2.91 -9.92
CA GLU A 562 -8.52 3.24 -9.94
C GLU A 562 -7.68 2.05 -10.42
N TRP A 563 -7.95 0.86 -9.87
CA TRP A 563 -7.28 -0.39 -10.26
C TRP A 563 -7.54 -0.73 -11.73
N PHE A 564 -8.78 -0.62 -12.21
CA PHE A 564 -9.14 -0.99 -13.58
C PHE A 564 -8.59 0.02 -14.59
N ALA A 565 -8.55 1.32 -14.27
CA ALA A 565 -7.87 2.31 -15.10
C ALA A 565 -6.35 2.04 -15.19
N MET A 566 -5.72 1.57 -14.10
CA MET A 566 -4.33 1.13 -14.10
C MET A 566 -4.11 -0.17 -14.90
N TYR A 567 -5.02 -1.14 -14.82
CA TYR A 567 -5.03 -2.35 -15.67
C TYR A 567 -5.10 -1.96 -17.16
N LEU A 568 -6.08 -1.15 -17.55
CA LEU A 568 -6.24 -0.64 -18.92
C LEU A 568 -4.97 0.07 -19.41
N ASN A 569 -4.40 0.98 -18.60
CA ASN A 569 -3.18 1.71 -18.99
C ASN A 569 -1.99 0.77 -19.26
N ASN A 570 -1.83 -0.31 -18.49
CA ASN A 570 -0.79 -1.30 -18.72
C ASN A 570 -1.11 -2.27 -19.88
N GLY A 571 -2.40 -2.56 -20.12
CA GLY A 571 -2.89 -3.35 -21.25
C GLY A 571 -3.04 -2.59 -22.57
N GLY A 572 -2.43 -1.41 -22.72
CA GLY A 572 -2.53 -0.60 -23.94
C GLY A 572 -3.91 -0.01 -24.21
N PHE A 573 -4.76 0.06 -23.19
CA PHE A 573 -6.17 0.48 -23.22
C PHE A 573 -7.08 -0.44 -24.03
N GLN A 574 -6.81 -1.75 -24.02
CA GLN A 574 -7.64 -2.75 -24.68
C GLN A 574 -8.60 -3.41 -23.69
N TRP A 575 -9.89 -3.40 -24.02
CA TRP A 575 -10.95 -4.13 -23.34
C TRP A 575 -12.10 -4.41 -24.33
N ASP A 576 -12.86 -5.47 -24.11
CA ASP A 576 -14.05 -5.80 -24.91
C ASP A 576 -15.26 -4.99 -24.41
N TRP A 577 -15.23 -3.68 -24.68
CA TRP A 577 -16.25 -2.71 -24.23
C TRP A 577 -17.68 -3.09 -24.62
N ASN A 578 -17.86 -3.83 -25.71
CA ASN A 578 -19.16 -4.30 -26.17
C ASN A 578 -19.84 -5.26 -25.18
N ARG A 579 -19.09 -5.94 -24.30
CA ARG A 579 -19.66 -6.75 -23.19
C ARG A 579 -20.50 -5.92 -22.22
N TRP A 580 -20.25 -4.61 -22.16
CA TRP A 580 -20.90 -3.68 -21.24
C TRP A 580 -21.88 -2.75 -21.95
N SER A 581 -22.34 -3.10 -23.17
CA SER A 581 -23.28 -2.30 -23.95
C SER A 581 -24.62 -2.03 -23.25
N GLU A 582 -24.98 -2.79 -22.21
CA GLU A 582 -26.16 -2.54 -21.38
C GLU A 582 -26.17 -1.11 -20.78
N ILE A 583 -25.01 -0.55 -20.43
CA ILE A 583 -24.90 0.78 -19.81
C ILE A 583 -25.45 1.92 -20.68
N LEU A 584 -25.55 1.72 -22.00
CA LEU A 584 -26.13 2.68 -22.94
C LEU A 584 -27.65 2.84 -22.77
N THR A 585 -28.28 1.94 -22.01
CA THR A 585 -29.73 1.90 -21.77
C THR A 585 -30.13 2.04 -20.30
N LEU A 586 -29.15 2.02 -19.39
CA LEU A 586 -29.36 2.13 -17.94
C LEU A 586 -29.50 3.60 -17.50
N ASP A 587 -30.05 3.80 -16.30
CA ASP A 587 -30.13 5.12 -15.68
C ASP A 587 -28.72 5.73 -15.44
N PRO A 588 -28.50 7.04 -15.64
CA PRO A 588 -27.19 7.67 -15.41
C PRO A 588 -26.62 7.51 -14.00
N LEU A 589 -27.47 7.31 -12.98
CA LEU A 589 -27.07 7.05 -11.59
C LEU A 589 -26.94 5.55 -11.26
N HIS A 590 -27.06 4.67 -12.26
CA HIS A 590 -26.85 3.25 -12.09
C HIS A 590 -25.37 2.94 -11.78
N PRO A 591 -25.04 2.10 -10.77
CA PRO A 591 -23.64 1.87 -10.36
C PRO A 591 -22.68 1.45 -11.47
N LYS A 592 -23.14 0.66 -12.45
CA LYS A 592 -22.36 0.31 -13.65
C LYS A 592 -22.03 1.50 -14.56
N VAL A 593 -22.94 2.46 -14.71
CA VAL A 593 -22.74 3.70 -15.50
C VAL A 593 -21.78 4.64 -14.76
N ILE A 594 -21.96 4.79 -13.45
CA ILE A 594 -21.06 5.58 -12.59
C ILE A 594 -19.64 4.98 -12.63
N PHE A 595 -19.48 3.67 -12.43
CA PHE A 595 -18.20 2.98 -12.52
C PHE A 595 -17.50 3.23 -13.87
N PHE A 596 -18.24 3.13 -14.97
CA PHE A 596 -17.72 3.40 -16.31
C PHE A 596 -17.23 4.84 -16.44
N ASN A 597 -18.08 5.83 -16.10
CA ASN A 597 -17.76 7.25 -16.20
C ASN A 597 -16.56 7.64 -15.30
N GLU A 598 -16.55 7.18 -14.06
CA GLU A 598 -15.44 7.42 -13.10
C GLU A 598 -14.14 6.75 -13.57
N THR A 599 -14.21 5.55 -14.15
CA THR A 599 -13.05 4.90 -14.80
C THR A 599 -12.53 5.73 -15.97
N LEU A 600 -13.40 6.22 -16.87
CA LEU A 600 -12.98 7.08 -17.99
C LEU A 600 -12.30 8.36 -17.49
N LEU A 601 -12.74 8.92 -16.37
CA LEU A 601 -12.09 10.07 -15.73
C LEU A 601 -10.68 9.71 -15.23
N ARG A 602 -10.43 8.51 -14.68
CA ARG A 602 -9.06 8.05 -14.31
C ARG A 602 -8.20 7.81 -15.54
N VAL A 603 -8.73 7.14 -16.56
CA VAL A 603 -8.04 6.93 -17.85
C VAL A 603 -7.68 8.28 -18.49
N ARG A 604 -8.54 9.30 -18.38
CA ARG A 604 -8.24 10.69 -18.81
C ARG A 604 -7.06 11.29 -18.03
N ARG A 605 -7.02 11.11 -16.70
CA ARG A 605 -5.91 11.59 -15.83
C ARG A 605 -4.57 10.89 -16.14
N LEU A 606 -4.61 9.62 -16.55
CA LEU A 606 -3.44 8.83 -16.98
C LEU A 606 -3.03 9.06 -18.45
N SER A 607 -3.85 9.76 -19.24
CA SER A 607 -3.67 9.92 -20.68
C SER A 607 -4.17 11.28 -21.18
N PHE A 608 -5.02 11.31 -22.21
CA PHE A 608 -5.62 12.53 -22.78
C PHE A 608 -6.98 12.23 -23.41
N HIS A 609 -7.83 13.25 -23.60
CA HIS A 609 -9.23 13.08 -24.03
C HIS A 609 -9.36 12.36 -25.40
N GLU A 610 -8.49 12.68 -26.36
CA GLU A 610 -8.47 12.03 -27.68
C GLU A 610 -8.01 10.56 -27.63
N ARG A 611 -7.43 10.09 -26.52
CA ARG A 611 -7.19 8.65 -26.31
C ARG A 611 -8.48 7.92 -25.95
N LEU A 612 -9.38 8.53 -25.18
CA LEU A 612 -10.69 7.95 -24.84
C LEU A 612 -11.54 7.73 -26.09
N ILE A 613 -11.64 8.74 -26.95
CA ILE A 613 -12.38 8.67 -28.23
C ILE A 613 -11.89 7.49 -29.09
N LYS A 614 -10.58 7.24 -29.12
CA LYS A 614 -9.95 6.16 -29.91
C LYS A 614 -10.02 4.79 -29.24
N MET A 615 -10.29 4.74 -27.94
CA MET A 615 -10.36 3.52 -27.13
C MET A 615 -11.76 2.90 -27.18
N LEU A 616 -12.80 3.74 -27.24
CA LEU A 616 -14.20 3.33 -27.15
C LEU A 616 -14.86 3.20 -28.54
N PRO A 617 -15.77 2.22 -28.74
CA PRO A 617 -16.68 2.21 -29.88
C PRO A 617 -17.55 3.47 -29.94
N GLU A 618 -17.98 3.86 -31.14
CA GLU A 618 -18.74 5.11 -31.38
C GLU A 618 -20.03 5.20 -30.55
N ASP A 619 -20.72 4.07 -30.32
CA ASP A 619 -21.95 4.01 -29.52
C ASP A 619 -21.77 4.50 -28.07
N PHE A 620 -20.54 4.38 -27.52
CA PHE A 620 -20.19 4.82 -26.17
C PHE A 620 -19.73 6.29 -26.10
N HIS A 621 -19.63 7.01 -27.23
CA HIS A 621 -19.14 8.40 -27.23
C HIS A 621 -20.09 9.37 -26.53
N SER A 622 -21.36 9.00 -26.36
CA SER A 622 -22.35 9.71 -25.54
C SER A 622 -22.03 9.76 -24.05
N LEU A 623 -21.21 8.82 -23.55
CA LEU A 623 -20.77 8.72 -22.15
C LEU A 623 -19.37 9.32 -21.91
N LEU A 624 -18.74 9.92 -22.92
CA LEU A 624 -17.43 10.53 -22.77
C LEU A 624 -17.48 11.76 -21.85
N PRO A 625 -16.56 11.91 -20.88
CA PRO A 625 -16.43 13.14 -20.12
C PRO A 625 -15.99 14.29 -21.04
N ALA A 626 -16.51 15.49 -20.81
CA ALA A 626 -16.19 16.69 -21.58
C ALA A 626 -14.66 16.94 -21.68
N PRO A 627 -14.18 17.66 -22.72
CA PRO A 627 -12.80 18.10 -22.78
C PRO A 627 -12.40 18.89 -21.52
N PRO A 628 -11.24 18.63 -20.89
CA PRO A 628 -10.84 19.23 -19.61
C PRO A 628 -10.34 20.69 -19.74
N LEU A 629 -11.13 21.53 -20.41
CA LEU A 629 -10.81 22.93 -20.71
C LEU A 629 -11.26 23.87 -19.58
N PRO A 630 -10.67 25.07 -19.46
CA PRO A 630 -11.14 26.09 -18.53
C PRO A 630 -12.44 26.75 -19.03
N SER A 631 -13.35 27.04 -18.10
CA SER A 631 -14.60 27.77 -18.33
C SER A 631 -14.41 29.24 -17.95
N TYR A 632 -13.88 30.06 -18.86
CA TYR A 632 -13.60 31.47 -18.62
C TYR A 632 -14.78 32.37 -19.04
N PRO A 633 -15.50 33.03 -18.11
CA PRO A 633 -16.73 33.77 -18.43
C PRO A 633 -16.50 35.12 -19.14
N PHE A 634 -15.24 35.50 -19.40
CA PHE A 634 -14.85 36.75 -20.04
C PHE A 634 -14.20 36.54 -21.42
N GLU A 635 -14.50 35.42 -22.09
CA GLU A 635 -14.10 35.18 -23.49
C GLU A 635 -14.94 36.04 -24.46
N GLU A 636 -14.28 36.59 -25.49
CA GLU A 636 -14.82 37.72 -26.27
C GLU A 636 -16.04 37.33 -27.12
N THR A 637 -17.24 37.69 -26.64
CA THR A 637 -18.47 37.74 -27.47
C THR A 637 -19.15 39.11 -27.44
N GLU A 638 -19.11 39.83 -26.31
CA GLU A 638 -19.58 41.22 -26.20
C GLU A 638 -18.56 42.08 -25.42
N ALA A 639 -18.42 43.35 -25.79
CA ALA A 639 -17.43 44.26 -25.23
C ALA A 639 -17.91 44.93 -23.93
N THR A 640 -17.92 44.19 -22.82
CA THR A 640 -18.25 44.71 -21.48
C THR A 640 -17.04 45.36 -20.79
N GLN A 641 -17.29 46.22 -19.80
CA GLN A 641 -16.24 46.79 -18.95
C GLN A 641 -15.45 45.68 -18.23
N ASP A 642 -16.16 44.68 -17.71
CA ASP A 642 -15.58 43.50 -17.06
C ASP A 642 -14.66 42.70 -17.99
N ALA A 643 -15.06 42.45 -19.24
CA ALA A 643 -14.21 41.76 -20.22
C ALA A 643 -12.93 42.56 -20.55
N SER A 644 -13.05 43.89 -20.66
CA SER A 644 -11.90 44.78 -20.88
C SER A 644 -10.91 44.75 -19.70
N VAL A 645 -11.41 44.85 -18.47
CA VAL A 645 -10.62 44.77 -17.24
C VAL A 645 -10.00 43.38 -17.08
N ALA A 646 -10.75 42.32 -17.33
CA ALA A 646 -10.24 40.94 -17.26
C ALA A 646 -9.10 40.70 -18.26
N LYS A 647 -9.21 41.21 -19.48
CA LYS A 647 -8.14 41.17 -20.50
C LYS A 647 -6.89 41.95 -20.08
N ALA A 648 -7.08 43.12 -19.46
CA ALA A 648 -5.98 43.88 -18.88
C ALA A 648 -5.30 43.11 -17.72
N LEU A 649 -6.06 42.47 -16.83
CA LEU A 649 -5.53 41.68 -15.72
C LEU A 649 -4.73 40.46 -16.19
N VAL A 650 -5.25 39.68 -17.15
CA VAL A 650 -4.50 38.59 -17.79
C VAL A 650 -3.17 39.09 -18.35
N THR A 651 -3.18 40.27 -19.00
CA THR A 651 -1.97 40.91 -19.53
C THR A 651 -0.98 41.29 -18.42
N SER A 652 -1.44 41.93 -17.33
CA SER A 652 -0.60 42.28 -16.18
C SER A 652 0.03 41.06 -15.48
N TYR A 653 -0.72 39.95 -15.35
CA TYR A 653 -0.19 38.70 -14.80
C TYR A 653 0.90 38.08 -15.69
N LEU A 654 0.67 38.02 -17.00
CA LEU A 654 1.66 37.51 -17.97
C LEU A 654 2.90 38.41 -18.04
N ASN A 655 2.72 39.73 -17.97
CA ASN A 655 3.78 40.74 -17.87
C ASN A 655 4.50 40.76 -16.51
N LYS A 656 4.06 39.94 -15.56
CA LYS A 656 4.70 39.77 -14.25
C LYS A 656 4.69 41.02 -13.37
N GLU A 657 3.66 41.86 -13.51
CA GLU A 657 3.50 43.15 -12.84
C GLU A 657 3.28 43.03 -11.32
N SER A 658 3.43 44.14 -10.60
CA SER A 658 3.31 44.20 -9.13
C SER A 658 1.86 44.01 -8.65
N LYS A 659 1.68 43.60 -7.38
CA LYS A 659 0.36 43.56 -6.71
C LYS A 659 -0.38 44.90 -6.85
N ALA A 660 0.32 46.02 -6.64
CA ALA A 660 -0.24 47.36 -6.75
C ALA A 660 -0.78 47.66 -8.16
N ASN A 661 -0.07 47.27 -9.23
CA ASN A 661 -0.55 47.47 -10.60
C ASN A 661 -1.83 46.66 -10.88
N VAL A 662 -1.85 45.39 -10.46
CA VAL A 662 -3.03 44.52 -10.61
C VAL A 662 -4.25 45.10 -9.89
N LEU A 663 -4.09 45.57 -8.64
CA LEU A 663 -5.16 46.22 -7.88
C LEU A 663 -5.59 47.57 -8.51
N ASN A 664 -4.67 48.34 -9.11
CA ASN A 664 -5.00 49.56 -9.83
C ASN A 664 -5.86 49.29 -11.09
N VAL A 665 -5.61 48.20 -11.81
CA VAL A 665 -6.46 47.76 -12.93
C VAL A 665 -7.85 47.35 -12.44
N LEU A 666 -7.95 46.63 -11.32
CA LEU A 666 -9.23 46.26 -10.69
C LEU A 666 -10.03 47.46 -10.20
N ASN A 667 -9.37 48.51 -9.70
CA ASN A 667 -10.02 49.73 -9.25
C ASN A 667 -10.71 50.52 -10.37
N MET A 668 -10.49 50.18 -11.65
CA MET A 668 -11.26 50.71 -12.79
C MET A 668 -12.71 50.21 -12.85
N VAL A 669 -13.07 49.21 -12.05
CA VAL A 669 -14.45 48.76 -11.85
C VAL A 669 -15.02 49.52 -10.66
N GLU A 670 -15.85 50.53 -10.92
CA GLU A 670 -16.44 51.40 -9.88
C GLU A 670 -17.78 50.86 -9.35
N GLU A 671 -18.52 50.12 -10.18
CA GLU A 671 -19.82 49.50 -9.86
C GLU A 671 -19.83 48.02 -10.30
N SER A 672 -20.69 47.19 -9.71
CA SER A 672 -20.84 45.77 -10.09
C SER A 672 -21.80 45.62 -11.26
N SER A 673 -21.37 44.96 -12.35
CA SER A 673 -22.25 44.60 -13.47
C SER A 673 -23.32 43.57 -13.10
N ASN A 674 -23.12 42.79 -12.03
CA ASN A 674 -24.11 41.86 -11.49
C ASN A 674 -24.72 42.44 -10.20
N PRO A 675 -26.03 42.77 -10.16
CA PRO A 675 -26.68 43.32 -8.96
C PRO A 675 -26.74 42.35 -7.77
N GLU A 676 -26.50 41.05 -7.98
CA GLU A 676 -26.41 40.05 -6.90
C GLU A 676 -25.04 40.05 -6.18
N LEU A 677 -24.04 40.73 -6.76
CA LEU A 677 -22.68 40.79 -6.20
C LEU A 677 -22.37 42.19 -5.66
N THR A 678 -21.76 42.23 -4.47
CA THR A 678 -21.12 43.45 -3.99
C THR A 678 -19.93 43.83 -4.87
N LEU A 679 -19.52 45.11 -4.85
CA LEU A 679 -18.34 45.58 -5.58
C LEU A 679 -17.06 44.81 -5.22
N ALA A 680 -16.91 44.41 -3.94
CA ALA A 680 -15.79 43.60 -3.49
C ALA A 680 -15.79 42.21 -4.12
N GLN A 681 -16.96 41.56 -4.19
CA GLN A 681 -17.14 40.26 -4.84
C GLN A 681 -16.92 40.32 -6.34
N ALA A 682 -17.45 41.34 -7.03
CA ALA A 682 -17.23 41.55 -8.46
C ALA A 682 -15.74 41.71 -8.80
N ARG A 683 -15.02 42.54 -8.04
CA ARG A 683 -13.57 42.74 -8.19
C ARG A 683 -12.77 41.46 -7.86
N PHE A 684 -13.11 40.75 -6.78
CA PHE A 684 -12.43 39.49 -6.45
C PHE A 684 -12.66 38.41 -7.52
N ARG A 685 -13.88 38.33 -8.06
CA ARG A 685 -14.23 37.44 -9.18
C ARG A 685 -13.37 37.74 -10.40
N LEU A 686 -13.27 39.00 -10.83
CA LEU A 686 -12.38 39.41 -11.93
C LEU A 686 -10.91 39.08 -11.67
N PHE A 687 -10.40 39.37 -10.46
CA PHE A 687 -9.04 39.07 -10.04
C PHE A 687 -8.72 37.58 -10.20
N LEU A 688 -9.55 36.72 -9.60
CA LEU A 688 -9.27 35.28 -9.52
C LEU A 688 -9.48 34.61 -10.87
N PHE A 689 -10.57 34.87 -11.60
CA PHE A 689 -10.76 34.31 -12.95
C PHE A 689 -9.63 34.67 -13.90
N SER A 690 -9.17 35.93 -13.90
CA SER A 690 -8.08 36.38 -14.75
C SER A 690 -6.73 35.75 -14.34
N LEU A 691 -6.50 35.52 -13.05
CA LEU A 691 -5.31 34.83 -12.54
C LEU A 691 -5.31 33.36 -12.95
N LEU A 692 -6.45 32.68 -12.80
CA LEU A 692 -6.63 31.29 -13.21
C LEU A 692 -6.45 31.14 -14.73
N GLN A 693 -6.98 32.07 -15.54
CA GLN A 693 -6.82 32.08 -16.99
C GLN A 693 -5.36 32.30 -17.43
N ALA A 694 -4.65 33.26 -16.82
CA ALA A 694 -3.23 33.46 -17.06
C ALA A 694 -2.37 32.24 -16.62
N GLY A 695 -2.83 31.48 -15.61
CA GLY A 695 -2.17 30.28 -15.09
C GLY A 695 -2.56 28.96 -15.77
N SER A 696 -3.61 28.96 -16.61
CA SER A 696 -4.31 27.76 -17.10
C SER A 696 -3.42 26.76 -17.85
N LYS A 697 -2.31 27.22 -18.43
CA LYS A 697 -1.38 26.41 -19.23
C LYS A 697 -0.77 25.21 -18.51
N SER A 698 -0.51 25.29 -17.19
CA SER A 698 -0.14 24.12 -16.38
C SER A 698 -0.21 24.40 -14.87
N LEU A 699 -0.29 23.34 -14.08
CA LEU A 699 -0.22 23.35 -12.61
C LEU A 699 0.93 24.20 -12.03
N SER A 700 2.07 24.27 -12.72
CA SER A 700 3.21 25.10 -12.30
C SER A 700 2.96 26.59 -12.53
N HIS A 701 2.32 27.00 -13.64
CA HIS A 701 2.05 28.40 -13.94
C HIS A 701 1.06 28.99 -12.94
N ILE A 702 -0.09 28.32 -12.75
CA ILE A 702 -1.09 28.69 -11.75
C ILE A 702 -0.52 28.69 -10.33
N SER A 703 0.36 27.74 -9.98
CA SER A 703 1.06 27.73 -8.69
C SER A 703 1.91 28.99 -8.48
N THR A 704 2.76 29.34 -9.44
CA THR A 704 3.64 30.52 -9.34
C THR A 704 2.84 31.83 -9.29
N LEU A 705 1.71 31.91 -10.00
CA LEU A 705 0.84 33.10 -9.93
C LEU A 705 0.13 33.19 -8.57
N LEU A 706 -0.44 32.10 -8.05
CA LEU A 706 -1.06 32.08 -6.72
C LEU A 706 -0.07 32.46 -5.62
N GLU A 707 1.14 31.89 -5.61
CA GLU A 707 2.19 32.20 -4.64
C GLU A 707 2.65 33.66 -4.72
N ARG A 708 2.64 34.26 -5.91
CA ARG A 708 3.06 35.65 -6.11
C ARG A 708 2.03 36.68 -5.68
N TYR A 709 0.75 36.40 -5.89
CA TYR A 709 -0.34 37.34 -5.59
C TYR A 709 -1.12 36.93 -4.32
N ILE A 710 -0.56 36.05 -3.49
CA ILE A 710 -1.17 35.59 -2.23
C ILE A 710 -1.50 36.77 -1.29
N GLU A 711 -0.61 37.76 -1.18
CA GLU A 711 -0.80 38.97 -0.38
C GLU A 711 -1.99 39.85 -0.85
N ALA A 712 -2.58 39.58 -2.02
CA ALA A 712 -3.79 40.28 -2.47
C ALA A 712 -5.05 39.77 -1.76
N PHE A 713 -5.05 38.52 -1.26
CA PHE A 713 -6.17 37.98 -0.49
C PHE A 713 -6.39 38.74 0.83
N ASP A 714 -5.32 39.27 1.43
CA ASP A 714 -5.41 40.13 2.61
C ASP A 714 -6.10 41.47 2.27
N ASP A 715 -5.77 42.08 1.12
CA ASP A 715 -6.44 43.30 0.64
C ASP A 715 -7.94 43.04 0.37
N PHE A 716 -8.28 41.90 -0.24
CA PHE A 716 -9.68 41.51 -0.45
C PHE A 716 -10.42 41.21 0.87
N THR A 717 -9.76 40.61 1.86
CA THR A 717 -10.35 40.38 3.18
C THR A 717 -10.74 41.71 3.83
N GLN A 718 -9.90 42.74 3.72
CA GLN A 718 -10.23 44.10 4.16
C GLN A 718 -11.40 44.70 3.36
N MET A 719 -11.44 44.52 2.03
CA MET A 719 -12.54 45.00 1.19
C MET A 719 -13.89 44.33 1.49
N TYR A 720 -13.89 43.09 1.99
CA TYR A 720 -15.11 42.38 2.40
C TYR A 720 -15.61 42.78 3.80
N GLY A 721 -14.80 43.49 4.60
CA GLY A 721 -15.17 43.96 5.94
C GLY A 721 -14.04 43.91 6.98
N GLY A 722 -13.01 43.11 6.75
CA GLY A 722 -11.83 43.02 7.62
C GLY A 722 -12.02 42.21 8.92
N ASP A 723 -13.16 41.54 9.09
CA ASP A 723 -13.47 40.64 10.21
C ASP A 723 -13.40 39.15 9.80
N ASP A 724 -13.65 38.24 10.76
CA ASP A 724 -13.62 36.80 10.48
C ASP A 724 -14.71 36.38 9.48
N SER A 725 -15.87 37.05 9.49
CA SER A 725 -16.98 36.80 8.54
C SER A 725 -16.63 37.19 7.10
N ALA A 726 -15.86 38.27 6.93
CA ALA A 726 -15.30 38.68 5.65
C ALA A 726 -14.30 37.64 5.12
N ALA A 727 -13.45 37.09 5.99
CA ALA A 727 -12.52 36.03 5.63
C ALA A 727 -13.25 34.72 5.25
N GLU A 728 -14.30 34.32 5.96
CA GLU A 728 -15.12 33.16 5.61
C GLU A 728 -15.83 33.34 4.26
N SER A 729 -16.45 34.51 4.03
CA SER A 729 -17.07 34.86 2.75
C SER A 729 -16.08 34.79 1.58
N LEU A 730 -14.87 35.32 1.75
CA LEU A 730 -13.83 35.29 0.71
C LEU A 730 -13.35 33.85 0.40
N ARG A 731 -13.20 33.00 1.42
CA ARG A 731 -12.88 31.56 1.23
C ARG A 731 -13.97 30.85 0.43
N PHE A 732 -15.24 31.16 0.71
CA PHE A 732 -16.38 30.55 0.05
C PHE A 732 -16.51 30.99 -1.43
N ASP A 733 -16.33 32.28 -1.71
CA ASP A 733 -16.26 32.78 -3.09
C ASP A 733 -15.05 32.19 -3.85
N THR A 734 -13.91 31.98 -3.17
CA THR A 734 -12.72 31.35 -3.76
C THR A 734 -13.02 29.94 -4.28
N ILE A 735 -13.65 29.08 -3.47
CA ILE A 735 -13.98 27.70 -3.89
C ILE A 735 -15.09 27.65 -4.95
N LYS A 736 -16.06 28.58 -4.91
CA LYS A 736 -17.07 28.73 -5.99
C LYS A 736 -16.44 29.10 -7.33
N ILE A 737 -15.59 30.13 -7.37
CA ILE A 737 -14.90 30.57 -8.60
C ILE A 737 -14.04 29.46 -9.18
N LEU A 738 -13.33 28.69 -8.35
CA LEU A 738 -12.57 27.52 -8.80
C LEU A 738 -13.47 26.45 -9.42
N THR A 739 -14.56 26.10 -8.73
CA THR A 739 -15.55 25.10 -9.17
C THR A 739 -16.13 25.48 -10.54
N GLU A 740 -16.48 26.75 -10.73
CA GLU A 740 -17.01 27.26 -11.98
C GLU A 740 -15.95 27.25 -13.10
N PHE A 741 -14.73 27.72 -12.83
CA PHE A 741 -13.66 27.81 -13.82
C PHE A 741 -13.14 26.44 -14.28
N TRP A 742 -13.09 25.44 -13.39
CA TRP A 742 -12.58 24.09 -13.69
C TRP A 742 -13.66 23.00 -13.67
N LYS A 743 -14.93 23.34 -13.94
CA LYS A 743 -16.08 22.42 -13.90
C LYS A 743 -15.89 21.12 -14.70
N ASP A 744 -15.19 21.18 -15.84
CA ASP A 744 -14.91 20.05 -16.73
C ASP A 744 -13.57 19.34 -16.44
N ASN A 745 -12.76 19.91 -15.52
CA ASN A 745 -11.42 19.47 -15.14
C ASN A 745 -11.29 19.26 -13.61
N GLU A 746 -11.97 18.22 -13.13
CA GLU A 746 -11.93 17.75 -11.75
C GLU A 746 -10.52 17.61 -11.16
N GLN A 747 -9.54 17.16 -11.95
CA GLN A 747 -8.17 16.97 -11.47
C GLN A 747 -7.53 18.30 -11.07
N MET A 748 -7.80 19.37 -11.83
CA MET A 748 -7.38 20.72 -11.45
C MET A 748 -8.10 21.21 -10.19
N LEU A 749 -9.40 20.91 -10.02
CA LEU A 749 -10.12 21.23 -8.77
C LEU A 749 -9.49 20.57 -7.56
N ILE A 750 -9.26 19.25 -7.62
CA ILE A 750 -8.64 18.48 -6.53
C ILE A 750 -7.30 19.08 -6.12
N ILE A 751 -6.41 19.32 -7.10
CA ILE A 751 -5.05 19.79 -6.81
C ILE A 751 -5.02 21.25 -6.33
N LEU A 752 -5.89 22.11 -6.87
CA LEU A 752 -5.92 23.53 -6.49
C LEU A 752 -6.57 23.76 -5.13
N ILE A 753 -7.70 23.10 -4.83
CA ILE A 753 -8.33 23.18 -3.50
C ILE A 753 -7.35 22.63 -2.44
N ASP A 754 -6.71 21.49 -2.72
CA ASP A 754 -5.67 20.93 -1.87
C ASP A 754 -4.53 21.94 -1.60
N LYS A 755 -4.02 22.59 -2.65
CA LYS A 755 -2.95 23.59 -2.53
C LYS A 755 -3.40 24.83 -1.74
N LEU A 756 -4.63 25.30 -1.94
CA LEU A 756 -5.15 26.48 -1.24
C LEU A 756 -5.38 26.23 0.26
N ILE A 757 -5.70 24.99 0.65
CA ILE A 757 -5.70 24.57 2.07
C ILE A 757 -4.27 24.61 2.65
N THR A 758 -3.25 24.18 1.89
CA THR A 758 -1.84 24.31 2.31
C THR A 758 -1.44 25.78 2.48
N LEU A 759 -1.87 26.65 1.57
CA LEU A 759 -1.65 28.10 1.62
C LEU A 759 -2.54 28.83 2.64
N ARG A 760 -3.42 28.11 3.37
CA ARG A 760 -4.41 28.65 4.32
C ARG A 760 -5.44 29.61 3.71
N LEU A 761 -5.55 29.65 2.38
CA LEU A 761 -6.57 30.41 1.64
C LEU A 761 -7.93 29.70 1.62
N LEU A 762 -7.97 28.40 1.90
CA LEU A 762 -9.19 27.64 2.20
C LEU A 762 -9.03 26.91 3.54
N THR A 763 -10.15 26.59 4.21
CA THR A 763 -10.16 25.68 5.36
C THR A 763 -10.96 24.42 5.03
N PRO A 764 -10.73 23.30 5.73
CA PRO A 764 -11.58 22.12 5.61
C PRO A 764 -13.04 22.37 6.00
N SER A 765 -13.33 23.34 6.88
CA SER A 765 -14.71 23.78 7.16
C SER A 765 -15.38 24.37 5.91
N THR A 766 -14.69 25.26 5.17
CA THR A 766 -15.19 25.79 3.89
C THR A 766 -15.43 24.70 2.85
N VAL A 767 -14.59 23.65 2.82
CA VAL A 767 -14.78 22.49 1.94
C VAL A 767 -16.03 21.69 2.31
N VAL A 768 -16.27 21.45 3.60
CA VAL A 768 -17.50 20.79 4.06
C VAL A 768 -18.72 21.65 3.73
N GLU A 769 -18.68 22.95 3.95
CA GLU A 769 -19.79 23.84 3.60
C GLU A 769 -20.09 23.86 2.09
N TRP A 770 -19.06 23.95 1.25
CA TRP A 770 -19.17 23.85 -0.21
C TRP A 770 -19.77 22.51 -0.66
N LEU A 771 -19.33 21.39 -0.08
CA LEU A 771 -19.85 20.06 -0.40
C LEU A 771 -21.37 19.97 -0.21
N PHE A 772 -21.90 20.58 0.85
CA PHE A 772 -23.33 20.52 1.20
C PHE A 772 -24.18 21.65 0.61
N LEU A 773 -23.67 22.39 -0.38
CA LEU A 773 -24.51 23.21 -1.24
C LEU A 773 -25.53 22.34 -2.00
N SER A 774 -26.76 22.83 -2.19
CA SER A 774 -27.84 22.07 -2.84
C SER A 774 -27.48 21.56 -4.24
N GLU A 775 -26.72 22.34 -5.01
CA GLU A 775 -26.16 21.99 -6.33
C GLU A 775 -25.10 20.87 -6.29
N ASN A 776 -24.40 20.71 -5.17
CA ASN A 776 -23.37 19.68 -4.97
C ASN A 776 -23.93 18.41 -4.31
N VAL A 777 -24.92 18.53 -3.43
CA VAL A 777 -25.60 17.41 -2.75
C VAL A 777 -26.18 16.39 -3.73
N VAL A 778 -26.80 16.85 -4.83
CA VAL A 778 -27.33 15.95 -5.89
C VAL A 778 -26.22 15.17 -6.61
N ASN A 779 -24.98 15.66 -6.57
CA ASN A 779 -23.81 15.12 -7.26
C ASN A 779 -22.92 14.22 -6.37
N PHE A 780 -23.40 13.78 -5.20
CA PHE A 780 -22.65 12.90 -4.28
C PHE A 780 -22.22 11.55 -4.86
N HIS A 781 -22.79 11.14 -5.99
CA HIS A 781 -22.33 10.00 -6.76
C HIS A 781 -20.95 10.23 -7.43
N ARG A 782 -20.54 11.48 -7.71
CA ARG A 782 -19.26 11.82 -8.36
C ARG A 782 -18.09 11.80 -7.37
N PHE A 783 -16.99 11.15 -7.71
CA PHE A 783 -15.97 10.76 -6.73
C PHE A 783 -15.01 11.92 -6.37
N TYR A 784 -14.81 12.91 -7.25
CA TYR A 784 -13.86 14.01 -7.02
C TYR A 784 -14.23 14.91 -5.83
N TYR A 785 -15.53 15.10 -5.55
CA TYR A 785 -16.00 15.80 -4.35
C TYR A 785 -15.44 15.15 -3.07
N TRP A 786 -15.50 13.83 -3.01
CA TRP A 786 -15.05 13.05 -1.88
C TRP A 786 -13.53 12.94 -1.82
N GLU A 787 -12.85 12.91 -2.97
CA GLU A 787 -11.39 13.04 -3.06
C GLU A 787 -10.91 14.37 -2.44
N ILE A 788 -11.59 15.48 -2.73
CA ILE A 788 -11.31 16.81 -2.12
C ILE A 788 -11.53 16.78 -0.59
N VAL A 789 -12.64 16.21 -0.13
CA VAL A 789 -12.98 16.12 1.31
C VAL A 789 -11.98 15.24 2.05
N ILE A 790 -11.66 14.07 1.52
CA ILE A 790 -10.68 13.13 2.08
C ILE A 790 -9.28 13.76 2.15
N ASN A 791 -8.83 14.45 1.10
CA ASN A 791 -7.54 15.16 1.12
C ASN A 791 -7.53 16.25 2.20
N SER A 792 -8.63 16.97 2.37
CA SER A 792 -8.81 18.01 3.40
C SER A 792 -8.77 17.44 4.82
N LEU A 793 -9.46 16.33 5.07
CA LEU A 793 -9.50 15.65 6.37
C LEU A 793 -8.16 14.98 6.70
N SER A 794 -7.55 14.27 5.75
CA SER A 794 -6.24 13.64 5.96
C SER A 794 -5.11 14.65 6.21
N LYS A 795 -5.21 15.89 5.70
CA LYS A 795 -4.31 16.98 6.11
C LYS A 795 -4.47 17.43 7.56
N LEU A 796 -5.70 17.44 8.09
CA LEU A 796 -5.91 17.71 9.52
C LEU A 796 -5.46 16.53 10.38
N GLN A 797 -5.77 15.30 9.95
CA GLN A 797 -5.31 14.06 10.59
C GLN A 797 -3.79 14.05 10.73
N PHE A 798 -3.06 14.35 9.64
CA PHE A 798 -1.59 14.42 9.65
C PHE A 798 -1.06 15.50 10.62
N LYS A 799 -1.68 16.69 10.67
CA LYS A 799 -1.31 17.73 11.63
C LYS A 799 -1.55 17.28 13.08
N SER A 800 -2.69 16.65 13.35
CA SER A 800 -3.04 16.10 14.67
C SER A 800 -2.07 15.02 15.12
N GLN A 801 -1.75 14.07 14.24
CA GLN A 801 -0.75 13.03 14.48
C GLN A 801 0.65 13.61 14.72
N GLN A 802 1.07 14.61 13.94
CA GLN A 802 2.37 15.27 14.10
C GLN A 802 2.47 16.05 15.42
N ALA A 803 1.42 16.77 15.82
CA ALA A 803 1.34 17.43 17.13
C ALA A 803 1.37 16.41 18.27
N ARG A 804 0.63 15.30 18.15
CA ARG A 804 0.59 14.22 19.16
C ARG A 804 1.94 13.53 19.31
N GLN A 805 2.64 13.28 18.20
CA GLN A 805 4.00 12.73 18.21
C GLN A 805 5.01 13.70 18.85
N ALA A 806 4.90 15.01 18.57
CA ALA A 806 5.76 16.02 19.17
C ALA A 806 5.56 16.12 20.69
N TYR A 807 4.31 16.13 21.17
CA TYR A 807 3.98 16.10 22.59
C TYR A 807 4.45 14.81 23.26
N ASN A 808 4.09 13.64 22.72
CA ASN A 808 4.49 12.35 23.29
C ASN A 808 6.01 12.21 23.38
N LYS A 809 6.75 12.64 22.35
CA LYS A 809 8.21 12.64 22.38
C LYS A 809 8.75 13.59 23.44
N ALA A 810 8.28 14.84 23.47
CA ALA A 810 8.73 15.82 24.47
C ALA A 810 8.46 15.35 25.90
N ARG A 811 7.33 14.65 26.14
CA ARG A 811 6.98 14.06 27.42
C ARG A 811 7.91 12.91 27.83
N LEU A 812 8.23 11.99 26.92
CA LEU A 812 9.20 10.92 27.18
C LEU A 812 10.61 11.46 27.39
N ASP A 813 11.05 12.43 26.56
CA ASP A 813 12.33 13.12 26.71
C ASP A 813 12.40 13.85 28.09
N LEU A 814 11.27 14.41 28.57
CA LEU A 814 11.15 15.06 29.87
C LEU A 814 11.21 14.05 31.03
N ASP A 815 10.45 12.96 30.99
CA ASP A 815 10.45 11.92 32.03
C ASP A 815 11.87 11.34 32.23
N ASP A 816 12.60 11.07 31.14
CA ASP A 816 13.99 10.62 31.17
C ASP A 816 14.96 11.69 31.69
N THR A 817 14.69 12.97 31.42
CA THR A 817 15.54 14.09 31.85
C THR A 817 15.29 14.43 33.32
N MET A 818 14.03 14.45 33.77
CA MET A 818 13.64 14.58 35.17
C MET A 818 14.24 13.44 36.01
N ARG A 819 14.25 12.21 35.51
CA ARG A 819 14.93 11.09 36.21
C ARG A 819 16.42 11.39 36.43
N LYS A 820 17.15 11.77 35.38
CA LYS A 820 18.59 12.11 35.47
C LYS A 820 18.85 13.33 36.35
N ARG A 821 17.99 14.36 36.29
CA ARG A 821 18.07 15.56 37.14
C ARG A 821 17.79 15.24 38.60
N ASN A 822 16.84 14.34 38.90
CA ASN A 822 16.60 13.88 40.27
C ASN A 822 17.81 13.11 40.83
N GLU A 823 18.46 12.29 40.01
CA GLU A 823 19.73 11.63 40.36
C GLU A 823 20.87 12.66 40.57
N GLU A 824 21.04 13.65 39.70
CA GLU A 824 22.03 14.74 39.86
C GLU A 824 21.74 15.58 41.13
N ARG A 825 20.47 15.93 41.36
CA ARG A 825 20.00 16.73 42.50
C ARG A 825 20.21 15.99 43.83
N ALA A 826 20.02 14.67 43.86
CA ALA A 826 20.32 13.86 45.03
C ALA A 826 21.83 13.94 45.38
N LEU A 827 22.70 13.72 44.38
CA LEU A 827 24.15 13.79 44.55
C LEU A 827 24.64 15.20 44.96
N LEU A 828 24.09 16.27 44.37
CA LEU A 828 24.43 17.66 44.72
C LEU A 828 24.02 17.99 46.17
N ASN A 829 22.87 17.47 46.64
CA ASN A 829 22.42 17.66 48.01
C ASN A 829 23.27 16.87 49.01
N GLU A 830 23.68 15.64 48.67
CA GLU A 830 24.61 14.83 49.46
C GLU A 830 25.96 15.56 49.65
N GLN A 831 26.57 16.04 48.56
CA GLN A 831 27.80 16.82 48.59
C GLN A 831 27.67 18.12 49.39
N LEU A 832 26.53 18.81 49.31
CA LEU A 832 26.24 19.98 50.13
C LEU A 832 26.13 19.63 51.62
N GLN A 833 25.55 18.48 51.96
CA GLN A 833 25.41 18.00 53.34
C GLN A 833 26.77 17.59 53.94
N GLU A 834 27.62 16.91 53.17
CA GLU A 834 28.99 16.60 53.59
C GLU A 834 29.80 17.86 53.87
N LEU A 835 29.83 18.82 52.93
CA LEU A 835 30.60 20.07 53.07
C LEU A 835 30.10 20.97 54.20
N THR A 836 28.80 20.96 54.51
CA THR A 836 28.24 21.74 55.62
C THR A 836 28.38 21.06 56.98
N GLY A 837 28.58 19.74 57.01
CA GLY A 837 28.83 18.97 58.24
C GLY A 837 30.22 19.16 58.86
N MET A 838 31.20 19.72 58.13
CA MET A 838 32.62 19.76 58.55
C MET A 838 33.01 20.85 59.58
N GLY A 839 32.08 21.73 59.98
CA GLY A 839 32.33 22.71 61.05
C GLY A 839 33.16 23.96 60.66
N SER A 840 33.39 24.84 61.63
CA SER A 840 33.59 26.28 61.43
C SER A 840 35.00 26.74 61.02
N THR A 841 35.64 26.06 60.06
CA THR A 841 36.81 26.59 59.32
C THR A 841 36.75 26.15 57.84
N LEU A 842 35.68 26.53 57.15
CA LEU A 842 35.62 26.42 55.69
C LEU A 842 36.70 27.34 55.08
N SER A 843 37.65 26.75 54.35
CA SER A 843 38.57 27.51 53.50
C SER A 843 37.78 28.27 52.43
N ASP A 844 38.31 29.42 51.96
CA ASP A 844 37.74 30.18 50.83
C ASP A 844 37.44 29.28 49.61
N SER A 845 38.25 28.24 49.41
CA SER A 845 38.03 27.21 48.38
C SER A 845 36.72 26.43 48.58
N ALA A 846 36.41 26.01 49.81
CA ALA A 846 35.19 25.26 50.13
C ALA A 846 33.94 26.14 50.01
N THR A 847 34.01 27.41 50.41
CA THR A 847 32.93 28.39 50.22
C THR A 847 32.63 28.63 48.73
N MET A 848 33.66 28.63 47.87
CA MET A 848 33.48 28.68 46.41
C MET A 848 32.85 27.39 45.84
N VAL A 849 33.13 26.22 46.42
CA VAL A 849 32.47 24.96 46.00
C VAL A 849 30.99 24.98 46.37
N VAL A 850 30.63 25.34 47.60
CA VAL A 850 29.22 25.44 48.04
C VAL A 850 28.41 26.41 47.17
N SER A 851 28.96 27.57 46.81
CA SER A 851 28.26 28.53 45.95
C SER A 851 28.08 28.04 44.51
N LYS A 852 29.03 27.25 43.98
CA LYS A 852 28.89 26.55 42.68
C LYS A 852 27.79 25.49 42.73
N LEU A 853 27.77 24.63 43.75
CA LEU A 853 26.74 23.60 43.93
C LEU A 853 25.34 24.21 44.03
N GLN A 854 25.15 25.24 44.85
CA GLN A 854 23.88 25.98 44.95
C GLN A 854 23.48 26.67 43.63
N THR A 855 24.44 27.11 42.83
CA THR A 855 24.17 27.73 41.54
C THR A 855 23.77 26.69 40.50
N ARG A 856 24.37 25.49 40.49
CA ARG A 856 23.90 24.37 39.67
C ARG A 856 22.51 23.91 40.08
N LEU A 857 22.21 23.82 41.38
CA LEU A 857 20.88 23.46 41.90
C LEU A 857 19.79 24.44 41.43
N ARG A 858 20.06 25.76 41.45
CA ARG A 858 19.17 26.78 40.88
C ARG A 858 19.06 26.68 39.35
N GLY A 859 20.15 26.32 38.67
CA GLY A 859 20.16 26.06 37.23
C GLY A 859 19.20 24.92 36.86
N ILE A 860 19.29 23.77 37.54
CA ILE A 860 18.41 22.61 37.35
C ILE A 860 16.94 23.02 37.50
N MET A 861 16.57 23.74 38.57
CA MET A 861 15.18 24.21 38.76
C MET A 861 14.70 25.18 37.66
N SER A 862 15.61 25.99 37.11
CA SER A 862 15.28 26.91 36.01
C SER A 862 15.17 26.20 34.66
N GLU A 863 15.94 25.14 34.43
CA GLU A 863 15.85 24.28 33.25
C GLU A 863 14.54 23.47 33.28
N GLU A 864 14.18 22.90 34.45
CA GLU A 864 12.91 22.18 34.68
C GLU A 864 11.70 23.08 34.30
N SER A 865 11.64 24.31 34.83
CA SER A 865 10.56 25.26 34.53
C SER A 865 10.43 25.59 33.04
N GLN A 866 11.54 25.69 32.29
CA GLN A 866 11.51 25.98 30.85
C GLN A 866 11.03 24.78 30.02
N GLU A 867 11.31 23.56 30.46
CA GLU A 867 10.84 22.34 29.80
C GLU A 867 9.36 22.07 30.10
N ASP A 868 8.89 22.35 31.32
CA ASP A 868 7.47 22.31 31.68
C ASP A 868 6.65 23.34 30.86
N GLU A 869 7.11 24.60 30.76
CA GLU A 869 6.48 25.61 29.89
C GLU A 869 6.41 25.16 28.43
N ARG A 870 7.48 24.52 27.93
CA ARG A 870 7.53 23.99 26.56
C ARG A 870 6.58 22.81 26.36
N LEU A 871 6.45 21.92 27.34
CA LEU A 871 5.51 20.80 27.26
C LEU A 871 4.07 21.31 27.30
N GLN A 872 3.75 22.27 28.17
CA GLN A 872 2.44 22.91 28.24
C GLN A 872 2.07 23.64 26.95
N ALA A 873 3.03 24.29 26.28
CA ALA A 873 2.82 24.89 24.96
C ALA A 873 2.53 23.85 23.87
N LEU A 874 3.17 22.68 23.91
CA LEU A 874 2.90 21.57 23.00
C LEU A 874 1.54 20.90 23.28
N GLU A 875 1.15 20.80 24.55
CA GLU A 875 -0.16 20.28 24.98
C GLU A 875 -1.30 21.19 24.50
N SER A 876 -1.19 22.50 24.75
CA SER A 876 -2.13 23.51 24.27
C SER A 876 -2.24 23.51 22.74
N HIS A 877 -1.11 23.36 22.02
CA HIS A 877 -1.14 23.23 20.56
C HIS A 877 -1.85 21.94 20.09
N LEU A 878 -1.61 20.81 20.76
CA LEU A 878 -2.28 19.54 20.46
C LEU A 878 -3.79 19.64 20.70
N ASP A 879 -4.21 20.20 21.83
CA ASP A 879 -5.63 20.39 22.17
C ASP A 879 -6.34 21.31 21.17
N THR A 880 -5.68 22.38 20.73
CA THR A 880 -6.19 23.28 19.68
C THR A 880 -6.41 22.50 18.38
N VAL A 881 -5.39 21.78 17.89
CA VAL A 881 -5.47 21.03 16.63
C VAL A 881 -6.51 19.89 16.71
N GLN A 882 -6.63 19.21 17.85
CA GLN A 882 -7.69 18.21 18.05
C GLN A 882 -9.08 18.80 18.11
N THR A 883 -9.23 20.01 18.67
CA THR A 883 -10.52 20.71 18.74
C THR A 883 -10.99 21.13 17.35
N ASP A 884 -10.11 21.75 16.56
CA ASP A 884 -10.39 22.09 15.15
C ASP A 884 -10.78 20.85 14.34
N PHE A 885 -10.04 19.75 14.51
CA PHE A 885 -10.29 18.50 13.81
C PHE A 885 -11.65 17.88 14.17
N ARG A 886 -11.99 17.83 15.47
CA ARG A 886 -13.30 17.37 15.96
C ARG A 886 -14.44 18.28 15.48
N ALA A 887 -14.22 19.60 15.39
CA ALA A 887 -15.22 20.54 14.92
C ALA A 887 -15.59 20.30 13.44
N VAL A 888 -14.61 20.05 12.57
CA VAL A 888 -14.86 19.74 11.15
C VAL A 888 -15.61 18.42 10.99
N PHE A 889 -15.31 17.38 11.78
CA PHE A 889 -16.13 16.16 11.77
C PHE A 889 -17.54 16.39 12.30
N LEU A 890 -17.70 17.13 13.39
CA LEU A 890 -19.03 17.46 13.93
C LEU A 890 -19.89 18.17 12.87
N GLN A 891 -19.32 19.14 12.16
CA GLN A 891 -19.94 19.83 11.03
C GLN A 891 -20.32 18.84 9.90
N LEU A 892 -19.39 17.98 9.48
CA LEU A 892 -19.60 16.99 8.41
C LEU A 892 -20.72 16.01 8.75
N PHE A 893 -20.69 15.39 9.93
CA PHE A 893 -21.71 14.46 10.39
C PHE A 893 -23.08 15.14 10.58
N THR A 894 -23.11 16.38 11.10
CA THR A 894 -24.36 17.16 11.21
C THR A 894 -24.97 17.41 9.83
N ARG A 895 -24.17 17.83 8.86
CA ARG A 895 -24.66 18.09 7.49
C ARG A 895 -25.16 16.82 6.79
N PHE A 896 -24.48 15.68 6.98
CA PHE A 896 -24.99 14.37 6.54
C PHE A 896 -26.34 14.03 7.19
N GLN A 897 -26.45 14.15 8.52
CA GLN A 897 -27.69 13.85 9.23
C GLN A 897 -28.85 14.71 8.74
N VAL A 898 -28.65 16.01 8.54
CA VAL A 898 -29.67 16.93 8.00
C VAL A 898 -30.11 16.49 6.61
N VAL A 899 -29.17 16.34 5.67
CA VAL A 899 -29.48 16.02 4.27
C VAL A 899 -30.15 14.65 4.11
N ILE A 900 -29.74 13.65 4.89
CA ILE A 900 -30.39 12.34 4.88
C ILE A 900 -31.79 12.43 5.52
N SER A 901 -31.95 13.13 6.64
CA SER A 901 -33.25 13.30 7.31
C SER A 901 -34.26 14.07 6.45
N ASP A 902 -33.81 15.12 5.75
CA ASP A 902 -34.62 15.88 4.80
C ASP A 902 -35.10 14.99 3.65
N HIS A 903 -34.24 14.13 3.08
CA HIS A 903 -34.65 13.17 2.06
C HIS A 903 -35.66 12.14 2.59
N LEU A 904 -35.44 11.57 3.78
CA LEU A 904 -36.37 10.64 4.41
C LEU A 904 -37.73 11.31 4.71
N SER A 905 -37.71 12.57 5.15
CA SER A 905 -38.91 13.38 5.38
C SER A 905 -39.65 13.67 4.08
N ASN A 906 -38.94 14.10 3.03
CA ASN A 906 -39.51 14.36 1.71
C ASN A 906 -40.11 13.09 1.08
N ALA A 907 -39.44 11.94 1.20
CA ALA A 907 -39.97 10.66 0.73
C ALA A 907 -41.27 10.29 1.47
N ARG A 908 -41.30 10.47 2.79
CA ARG A 908 -42.49 10.24 3.64
C ARG A 908 -43.64 11.21 3.34
N GLN A 909 -43.35 12.48 3.04
CA GLN A 909 -44.36 13.49 2.71
C GLN A 909 -45.00 13.28 1.34
N ASN A 910 -44.23 12.76 0.37
CA ASN A 910 -44.67 12.54 -1.00
C ASN A 910 -45.12 11.10 -1.30
N ASP A 911 -45.10 10.20 -0.30
CA ASP A 911 -45.37 8.75 -0.42
C ASP A 911 -44.51 8.06 -1.50
N THR A 912 -43.22 8.44 -1.56
CA THR A 912 -42.24 7.89 -2.53
C THR A 912 -41.23 6.97 -1.86
N ALA A 913 -40.60 6.09 -2.65
CA ALA A 913 -39.56 5.21 -2.17
C ALA A 913 -38.32 6.01 -1.76
N TYR A 914 -37.97 5.98 -0.46
CA TYR A 914 -36.76 6.62 0.05
C TYR A 914 -35.47 5.97 -0.44
N ASN A 915 -35.52 4.69 -0.82
CA ASN A 915 -34.37 3.85 -1.15
C ASN A 915 -33.89 4.11 -2.60
N THR A 916 -33.44 5.33 -2.86
CA THR A 916 -32.99 5.81 -4.18
C THR A 916 -31.49 5.60 -4.38
N PRO A 917 -30.98 5.62 -5.63
CA PRO A 917 -29.54 5.59 -5.91
C PRO A 917 -28.78 6.73 -5.18
N TRP A 918 -29.37 7.92 -5.09
CA TRP A 918 -28.80 9.04 -4.35
C TRP A 918 -28.69 8.75 -2.84
N PHE A 919 -29.71 8.13 -2.24
CA PHE A 919 -29.69 7.77 -0.82
C PHE A 919 -28.58 6.74 -0.54
N HIS A 920 -28.47 5.70 -1.36
CA HIS A 920 -27.40 4.70 -1.26
C HIS A 920 -26.01 5.33 -1.33
N HIS A 921 -25.75 6.20 -2.32
CA HIS A 921 -24.46 6.89 -2.43
C HIS A 921 -24.19 7.79 -1.21
N THR A 922 -25.19 8.54 -0.75
CA THR A 922 -25.04 9.44 0.41
C THR A 922 -24.71 8.67 1.70
N VAL A 923 -25.40 7.57 1.96
CA VAL A 923 -25.14 6.67 3.09
C VAL A 923 -23.78 5.99 2.97
N ALA A 924 -23.42 5.49 1.78
CA ALA A 924 -22.13 4.87 1.55
C ALA A 924 -20.96 5.84 1.73
N ARG A 925 -21.16 7.15 1.48
CA ARG A 925 -20.14 8.20 1.73
C ARG A 925 -20.01 8.56 3.21
N LEU A 926 -21.12 8.57 3.93
CA LEU A 926 -21.12 8.67 5.40
C LEU A 926 -20.34 7.48 6.01
N LEU A 927 -20.55 6.26 5.51
CA LEU A 927 -19.81 5.06 5.90
C LEU A 927 -18.33 5.11 5.47
N ASP A 928 -18.00 5.53 4.25
CA ASP A 928 -16.62 5.67 3.73
C ASP A 928 -15.79 6.60 4.63
N VAL A 929 -16.28 7.81 4.91
CA VAL A 929 -15.64 8.74 5.86
C VAL A 929 -15.59 8.15 7.27
N GLY A 930 -16.69 7.56 7.75
CA GLY A 930 -16.78 6.97 9.08
C GLY A 930 -15.76 5.86 9.33
N ARG A 931 -15.57 5.00 8.34
CA ARG A 931 -14.59 3.90 8.34
C ARG A 931 -13.18 4.43 8.21
N LYS A 932 -12.92 5.42 7.35
CA LYS A 932 -11.57 5.91 7.09
C LYS A 932 -10.91 6.59 8.29
N TYR A 933 -11.71 7.27 9.14
CA TYR A 933 -11.25 7.99 10.33
C TYR A 933 -11.80 7.37 11.62
N HIS A 934 -12.00 6.05 11.61
CA HIS A 934 -12.68 5.31 12.68
C HIS A 934 -12.00 5.45 14.06
N GLU A 935 -10.66 5.45 14.12
CA GLU A 935 -9.91 5.65 15.37
C GLU A 935 -10.22 7.01 16.01
N GLU A 936 -10.23 8.07 15.21
CA GLU A 936 -10.45 9.42 15.72
C GLU A 936 -11.93 9.66 16.03
N ILE A 937 -12.85 9.10 15.23
CA ILE A 937 -14.29 9.13 15.49
C ILE A 937 -14.64 8.39 16.78
N SER A 938 -14.07 7.21 17.02
CA SER A 938 -14.27 6.43 18.24
C SER A 938 -13.96 7.26 19.50
N ALA A 939 -12.89 8.06 19.46
CA ALA A 939 -12.48 8.93 20.57
C ALA A 939 -13.46 10.09 20.91
N PHE A 940 -14.46 10.37 20.08
CA PHE A 940 -15.55 11.31 20.40
C PHE A 940 -16.95 10.81 20.00
N ALA A 941 -17.12 9.49 19.82
CA ALA A 941 -18.37 8.88 19.35
C ALA A 941 -19.56 9.22 20.27
N GLU A 942 -19.35 9.27 21.59
CA GLU A 942 -20.40 9.66 22.53
C GLU A 942 -20.86 11.11 22.34
N ARG A 943 -19.97 12.02 21.92
CA ARG A 943 -20.34 13.40 21.57
C ARG A 943 -21.13 13.46 20.27
N LEU A 944 -20.83 12.61 19.28
CA LEU A 944 -21.66 12.48 18.06
C LEU A 944 -23.04 11.91 18.40
N ARG A 945 -23.14 10.92 19.28
CA ARG A 945 -24.41 10.37 19.77
C ARG A 945 -25.26 11.42 20.47
N MET A 946 -24.65 12.24 21.33
CA MET A 946 -25.37 13.28 22.10
C MET A 946 -25.72 14.55 21.32
N LEU A 947 -25.07 14.85 20.18
CA LEU A 947 -25.23 16.11 19.45
C LEU A 947 -25.69 15.98 17.98
N VAL A 948 -25.57 14.81 17.37
CA VAL A 948 -25.86 14.59 15.94
C VAL A 948 -26.79 13.40 15.73
N PHE A 949 -26.51 12.27 16.37
CA PHE A 949 -27.29 11.03 16.24
C PHE A 949 -28.15 10.80 17.50
N THR A 950 -28.86 11.85 17.91
CA THR A 950 -29.73 11.90 19.09
C THR A 950 -31.00 11.06 18.89
N ASP A 951 -31.66 10.66 19.99
CA ASP A 951 -32.78 9.70 19.95
C ASP A 951 -34.03 10.18 19.17
N ASP A 952 -34.12 11.47 18.84
CA ASP A 952 -35.15 12.07 17.98
C ASP A 952 -34.85 11.95 16.46
N VAL A 953 -33.64 11.55 16.08
CA VAL A 953 -33.25 11.30 14.69
C VAL A 953 -33.82 9.97 14.20
N ASP A 954 -34.21 9.92 12.92
CA ASP A 954 -34.72 8.72 12.24
C ASP A 954 -33.80 7.51 12.50
N GLU A 955 -34.41 6.40 12.90
CA GLU A 955 -33.73 5.16 13.30
C GLU A 955 -32.71 4.69 12.26
N ARG A 956 -33.05 4.78 10.97
CA ARG A 956 -32.15 4.36 9.88
C ARG A 956 -30.85 5.17 9.83
N VAL A 957 -30.87 6.43 10.27
CA VAL A 957 -29.69 7.30 10.33
C VAL A 957 -28.87 7.02 11.59
N ARG A 958 -29.54 6.71 12.71
CA ARG A 958 -28.87 6.26 13.95
C ARG A 958 -28.20 4.90 13.76
N ASP A 959 -28.83 3.99 13.02
CA ASP A 959 -28.31 2.66 12.73
C ASP A 959 -26.99 2.70 11.96
N ILE A 960 -26.87 3.56 10.93
CA ILE A 960 -25.60 3.75 10.20
C ILE A 960 -24.46 4.18 11.15
N PHE A 961 -24.76 5.05 12.12
CA PHE A 961 -23.78 5.44 13.15
C PHE A 961 -23.49 4.31 14.15
N ASN A 962 -24.50 3.54 14.56
CA ASN A 962 -24.32 2.39 15.44
C ASN A 962 -23.47 1.29 14.80
N GLN A 963 -23.66 1.01 13.50
CA GLN A 963 -22.84 0.09 12.71
C GLN A 963 -21.37 0.52 12.73
N LEU A 964 -21.08 1.80 12.47
CA LEU A 964 -19.72 2.36 12.57
C LEU A 964 -19.13 2.25 13.99
N ARG A 965 -19.93 2.53 15.02
CA ARG A 965 -19.51 2.46 16.43
C ARG A 965 -19.14 1.03 16.84
N SER A 966 -19.92 0.05 16.38
CA SER A 966 -19.71 -1.39 16.67
C SER A 966 -18.44 -1.99 16.03
N LEU A 967 -17.67 -1.24 15.24
CA LEU A 967 -16.30 -1.62 14.82
C LEU A 967 -15.28 -1.55 15.98
N HIS A 968 -15.63 -0.87 17.08
CA HIS A 968 -14.75 -0.62 18.23
C HIS A 968 -15.24 -1.19 19.56
N GLU A 969 -16.54 -1.51 19.67
CA GLU A 969 -17.18 -2.12 20.84
C GLU A 969 -16.97 -3.64 20.86
#